data_AF-A0A955XUE5-F1
#
_entry.id   AF-A0A955XUE5-F1
#
_cell.length_a   1.000
_cell.length_b   1.000
_cell.length_c   1.000
_cell.angle_alpha   90.00
_cell.angle_beta   90.00
_cell.angle_gamma   90.00
#
_symmetry.space_group_name_H-M   'P 1'
#
loop_
_entity.id
_entity.type
_entity.pdbx_description
1 polymer ?
#
loop_
_entity_poly.entity_id
_entity_poly.type
_entity_poly.pdbx_seq_one_letter_code
_entity_poly.pdbx_strand_id
1 'polypeptide(L)'
;MNVERDSRTPPIDGYILTGRALDVVGRVARSLARGNGSNAFSITGPYGTGKSSFAIFLDSLLGPVSDESLAALDLLTGADPETARLLAGLSDAIGGRGFIRAIVTASREPISVTIVRAIQSGITRFEPVTDTERYNQLKMQVDEAVAGLADRTRALPSNRFIVDAIAQLSEFAPVLLIIDEFGKNLEAFADSRSEADLYLLQELAEWSHAPAADRPSLLMITMQHLAFEEYLDSVSQTLRREWAKVQGRFEDIPYVDTPAQTQHLIAQVFEHSDDPSYEAACRKWADEATSQLRDAGLGHLADEQLVAATWPLHPSTLLVLPEVCARYGQNERTLFSFLASAEPLAVPAWLNDQKADVHKLADVRLDRVYDYFVESAATMVSASQTASRWVEIETTIRDATDLTEAHRRVLKTVGLLNLVSAGRAIRASRAVVSWACTDGRPGTEDAAKVDGLLVDLEKSGRLTYREFADELRLWRGSDLDIRSAISAARRRLSGRSAEELLSATRSMPPVVAARHSIETGTLRVFAGTWDSDGEVLPPGPEDREDGLLVYVVGNRLPAVVATEYVPKPVIAVRPKDTAALRLAAVELAAIREVSGDPELVGDDWVAKRELGEREAEAMLRFESVFEETVGHNAGEDAAWYRLDSSETPAELPAPQSVASLLSDVCDKAYEDSPPVPNEMLNRHELTSQGTKARRLLLKALLTRPKTERLGIEGFPPQRAMYDAVFGTTGMHRVHQGQYELTAPANNSGWTKAWKTLTSMLDFA
;
A
#
# COMPACT_ATOMS: atom_id res chain seq x y z
N MET A 1 8.94 2.11 -30.59
CA MET A 1 8.22 3.21 -31.25
C MET A 1 8.76 4.49 -30.65
N ASN A 2 9.18 5.44 -31.47
CA ASN A 2 9.66 6.74 -31.02
C ASN A 2 8.69 7.77 -31.58
N VAL A 3 7.87 8.38 -30.70
CA VAL A 3 6.75 9.22 -31.13
C VAL A 3 7.23 10.46 -31.90
N GLU A 4 8.39 11.03 -31.56
CA GLU A 4 8.95 12.20 -32.27
C GLU A 4 9.40 11.86 -33.70
N ARG A 5 9.93 10.66 -33.91
CA ARG A 5 10.39 10.20 -35.23
C ARG A 5 9.21 9.69 -36.06
N ASP A 6 8.36 8.89 -35.45
CA ASP A 6 7.31 8.13 -36.14
C ASP A 6 6.07 9.02 -36.44
N SER A 7 5.88 10.15 -35.73
CA SER A 7 4.88 11.19 -36.07
C SER A 7 5.17 11.98 -37.36
N ARG A 8 6.37 11.84 -37.93
CA ARG A 8 6.74 12.48 -39.21
C ARG A 8 6.28 11.67 -40.43
N THR A 9 6.02 10.37 -40.24
CA THR A 9 5.51 9.43 -41.24
C THR A 9 4.70 8.37 -40.50
N PRO A 10 3.46 8.68 -40.11
CA PRO A 10 2.68 7.80 -39.24
C PRO A 10 2.26 6.54 -40.00
N PRO A 11 2.59 5.33 -39.51
CA PRO A 11 2.14 4.08 -40.12
C PRO A 11 0.68 3.81 -39.69
N ILE A 12 -0.26 4.52 -40.31
CA ILE A 12 -1.71 4.37 -40.04
C ILE A 12 -2.22 3.06 -40.64
N ASP A 13 -1.62 2.64 -41.76
CA ASP A 13 -1.84 1.34 -42.37
C ASP A 13 -1.42 0.22 -41.40
N GLY A 14 -2.40 -0.46 -40.81
CA GLY A 14 -2.21 -1.54 -39.83
C GLY A 14 -2.38 -1.13 -38.36
N TYR A 15 -2.75 0.12 -38.05
CA TYR A 15 -3.13 0.50 -36.68
C TYR A 15 -4.51 -0.07 -36.33
N ILE A 16 -4.58 -0.84 -35.23
CA ILE A 16 -5.84 -1.39 -34.71
C ILE A 16 -6.37 -0.45 -33.62
N LEU A 17 -7.53 0.15 -33.88
CA LEU A 17 -8.17 1.08 -32.95
C LEU A 17 -8.80 0.31 -31.78
N THR A 18 -8.22 0.43 -30.59
CA THR A 18 -8.69 -0.29 -29.40
C THR A 18 -9.87 0.42 -28.73
N GLY A 19 -10.64 -0.30 -27.91
CA GLY A 19 -11.75 0.27 -27.14
C GLY A 19 -11.34 1.42 -26.20
N ARG A 20 -10.08 1.44 -25.74
CA ARG A 20 -9.55 2.56 -24.95
C ARG A 20 -9.18 3.76 -25.78
N ALA A 21 -8.55 3.53 -26.93
CA ALA A 21 -8.26 4.61 -27.87
C ALA A 21 -9.57 5.32 -28.22
N LEU A 22 -10.66 4.55 -28.44
CA LEU A 22 -12.01 5.08 -28.63
C LEU A 22 -12.53 5.87 -27.42
N ASP A 23 -12.39 5.37 -26.18
CA ASP A 23 -12.84 6.12 -25.00
C ASP A 23 -12.09 7.46 -24.87
N VAL A 24 -10.76 7.43 -25.01
CA VAL A 24 -9.93 8.65 -24.94
C VAL A 24 -10.27 9.61 -26.08
N VAL A 25 -10.34 9.15 -27.33
CA VAL A 25 -10.73 10.00 -28.48
C VAL A 25 -12.13 10.56 -28.27
N GLY A 26 -13.08 9.76 -27.76
CA GLY A 26 -14.43 10.21 -27.45
C GLY A 26 -14.46 11.30 -26.38
N ARG A 27 -13.66 11.18 -25.31
CA ARG A 27 -13.53 12.22 -24.27
C ARG A 27 -12.92 13.49 -24.83
N VAL A 28 -11.83 13.37 -25.59
CA VAL A 28 -11.18 14.50 -26.27
C VAL A 28 -12.16 15.20 -27.21
N ALA A 29 -12.84 14.46 -28.09
CA ALA A 29 -13.81 15.01 -29.03
C ALA A 29 -14.97 15.73 -28.33
N ARG A 30 -15.53 15.15 -27.26
CA ARG A 30 -16.59 15.78 -26.46
C ARG A 30 -16.10 17.04 -25.74
N SER A 31 -14.86 17.02 -25.23
CA SER A 31 -14.27 18.18 -24.55
C SER A 31 -14.07 19.35 -25.51
N LEU A 32 -13.47 19.06 -26.67
CA LEU A 32 -13.27 20.04 -27.74
C LEU A 32 -14.60 20.58 -28.29
N ALA A 33 -15.64 19.75 -28.40
CA ALA A 33 -16.94 20.16 -28.94
C ALA A 33 -17.81 20.99 -27.97
N ARG A 34 -17.68 20.78 -26.64
CA ARG A 34 -18.54 21.43 -25.64
C ARG A 34 -18.00 22.75 -25.10
N GLY A 35 -16.74 23.08 -25.33
CA GLY A 35 -16.10 24.35 -24.91
C GLY A 35 -15.93 24.57 -23.39
N ASN A 36 -16.54 23.72 -22.55
CA ASN A 36 -16.55 23.80 -21.08
C ASN A 36 -16.00 22.53 -20.39
N GLY A 37 -15.27 21.68 -21.11
CA GLY A 37 -14.66 20.45 -20.60
C GLY A 37 -13.21 20.63 -20.17
N SER A 38 -12.65 19.65 -19.45
CA SER A 38 -11.21 19.59 -19.18
C SER A 38 -10.47 19.29 -20.48
N ASN A 39 -9.50 20.11 -20.86
CA ASN A 39 -8.63 19.87 -22.02
C ASN A 39 -7.22 19.44 -21.59
N ALA A 40 -7.06 18.98 -20.34
CA ALA A 40 -5.83 18.40 -19.84
C ALA A 40 -6.10 16.95 -19.40
N PHE A 41 -5.49 15.99 -20.10
CA PHE A 41 -5.68 14.57 -19.85
C PHE A 41 -4.38 13.94 -19.38
N SER A 42 -4.50 13.06 -18.40
CA SER A 42 -3.43 12.17 -17.97
C SER A 42 -3.80 10.75 -18.37
N ILE A 43 -2.91 10.06 -19.08
CA ILE A 43 -3.11 8.68 -19.51
C ILE A 43 -2.12 7.80 -18.76
N THR A 44 -2.65 6.94 -17.88
CA THR A 44 -1.85 6.08 -17.00
C THR A 44 -2.05 4.62 -17.36
N GLY A 45 -1.01 3.90 -17.76
CA GLY A 45 -1.11 2.45 -17.96
C GLY A 45 0.25 1.81 -18.22
N PRO A 46 0.43 0.49 -18.00
CA PRO A 46 1.74 -0.16 -18.03
C PRO A 46 2.45 -0.10 -19.39
N TYR A 47 3.73 -0.49 -19.42
CA TYR A 47 4.49 -0.59 -20.67
C TYR A 47 3.82 -1.57 -21.64
N GLY A 48 3.79 -1.20 -22.92
CA GLY A 48 3.28 -2.06 -23.99
C GLY A 48 1.76 -2.10 -24.13
N THR A 49 1.02 -1.16 -23.56
CA THR A 49 -0.43 -0.99 -23.77
C THR A 49 -0.79 -0.09 -24.95
N GLY A 50 0.11 0.17 -25.89
CA GLY A 50 -0.21 0.96 -27.09
C GLY A 50 -0.37 2.49 -26.91
N LYS A 51 -0.08 3.08 -25.72
CA LYS A 51 -0.15 4.55 -25.47
C LYS A 51 0.57 5.40 -26.53
N SER A 52 1.82 5.06 -26.84
CA SER A 52 2.61 5.80 -27.84
C SER A 52 2.03 5.65 -29.26
N SER A 53 1.44 4.49 -29.59
CA SER A 53 0.75 4.27 -30.87
C SER A 53 -0.54 5.09 -30.95
N PHE A 54 -1.28 5.14 -29.84
CA PHE A 54 -2.45 6.01 -29.70
C PHE A 54 -2.09 7.51 -29.89
N ALA A 55 -0.98 7.97 -29.33
CA ALA A 55 -0.53 9.35 -29.54
C ALA A 55 -0.26 9.68 -31.01
N ILE A 56 0.30 8.74 -31.78
CA ILE A 56 0.53 8.90 -33.23
C ILE A 56 -0.81 8.90 -34.00
N PHE A 57 -1.75 8.04 -33.61
CA PHE A 57 -3.09 8.03 -34.18
C PHE A 57 -3.80 9.37 -33.93
N LEU A 58 -3.76 9.88 -32.70
CA LEU A 58 -4.36 11.17 -32.34
C LEU A 58 -3.66 12.36 -33.02
N ASP A 59 -2.33 12.32 -33.15
CA ASP A 59 -1.53 13.28 -33.91
C ASP A 59 -1.96 13.36 -35.38
N SER A 60 -2.31 12.21 -35.97
CA SER A 60 -2.78 12.14 -37.36
C SER A 60 -4.21 12.65 -37.49
N LEU A 61 -5.08 12.24 -36.55
CA LEU A 61 -6.49 12.61 -36.50
C LEU A 61 -6.72 14.12 -36.32
N LEU A 62 -5.84 14.80 -35.56
CA LEU A 62 -5.90 16.25 -35.32
C LEU A 62 -4.95 17.05 -36.24
N GLY A 63 -4.39 16.40 -37.27
CA GLY A 63 -3.52 17.02 -38.27
C GLY A 63 -4.27 17.88 -39.31
N PRO A 64 -3.53 18.57 -40.19
CA PRO A 64 -4.12 19.19 -41.38
C PRO A 64 -4.75 18.12 -42.28
N VAL A 65 -5.73 18.50 -43.09
CA VAL A 65 -6.37 17.58 -44.05
C VAL A 65 -5.32 17.05 -45.03
N SER A 66 -4.99 15.77 -44.86
CA SER A 66 -4.06 14.96 -45.66
C SER A 66 -4.58 13.51 -45.77
N ASP A 67 -3.97 12.71 -46.65
CA ASP A 67 -4.29 11.29 -46.81
C ASP A 67 -4.21 10.54 -45.47
N GLU A 68 -3.23 10.87 -44.63
CA GLU A 68 -3.06 10.29 -43.29
C GLU A 68 -4.21 10.66 -42.34
N SER A 69 -4.60 11.94 -42.29
CA SER A 69 -5.71 12.38 -41.44
C SER A 69 -7.06 11.77 -41.87
N LEU A 70 -7.25 11.56 -43.18
CA LEU A 70 -8.44 10.94 -43.74
C LEU A 70 -8.48 9.44 -43.43
N ALA A 71 -7.34 8.74 -43.56
CA ALA A 71 -7.24 7.34 -43.15
C ALA A 71 -7.53 7.15 -41.65
N ALA A 72 -7.00 8.03 -40.79
CA ALA A 72 -7.30 8.01 -39.35
C ALA A 72 -8.79 8.26 -39.07
N LEU A 73 -9.41 9.19 -39.80
CA LEU A 73 -10.83 9.49 -39.68
C LEU A 73 -11.73 8.36 -40.20
N ASP A 74 -11.33 7.67 -41.26
CA ASP A 74 -12.04 6.50 -41.81
C ASP A 74 -12.00 5.32 -40.83
N LEU A 75 -10.83 5.05 -40.23
CA LEU A 75 -10.69 4.07 -39.15
C LEU A 75 -11.63 4.39 -37.98
N LEU A 76 -11.67 5.66 -37.56
CA LEU A 76 -12.58 6.10 -36.50
C LEU A 76 -14.05 6.00 -36.91
N THR A 77 -14.38 6.33 -38.17
CA THR A 77 -15.75 6.28 -38.68
C THR A 77 -16.29 4.86 -38.70
N GLY A 78 -15.46 3.86 -39.02
CA GLY A 78 -15.84 2.45 -38.96
C GLY A 78 -16.14 1.96 -37.54
N ALA A 79 -15.48 2.54 -36.53
CA ALA A 79 -15.58 2.09 -35.14
C ALA A 79 -16.57 2.91 -34.27
N ASP A 80 -16.56 4.24 -34.40
CA ASP A 80 -17.43 5.18 -33.70
C ASP A 80 -17.82 6.37 -34.60
N PRO A 81 -18.93 6.24 -35.36
CA PRO A 81 -19.40 7.27 -36.26
C PRO A 81 -19.80 8.58 -35.57
N GLU A 82 -20.20 8.55 -34.30
CA GLU A 82 -20.63 9.76 -33.58
C GLU A 82 -19.42 10.63 -33.23
N THR A 83 -18.39 10.01 -32.67
CA THR A 83 -17.12 10.69 -32.35
C THR A 83 -16.43 11.20 -33.62
N ALA A 84 -16.45 10.44 -34.71
CA ALA A 84 -15.93 10.88 -36.00
C ALA A 84 -16.61 12.16 -36.51
N ARG A 85 -17.94 12.28 -36.39
CA ARG A 85 -18.68 13.49 -36.78
C ARG A 85 -18.30 14.72 -35.95
N LEU A 86 -18.09 14.55 -34.65
CA LEU A 86 -17.66 15.64 -33.78
C LEU A 86 -16.30 16.20 -34.20
N LEU A 87 -15.35 15.32 -34.49
CA LEU A 87 -14.00 15.72 -34.92
C LEU A 87 -13.97 16.28 -36.34
N ALA A 88 -14.77 15.73 -37.25
CA ALA A 88 -14.93 16.30 -38.60
C ALA A 88 -15.47 17.74 -38.52
N GLY A 89 -16.49 17.99 -37.70
CA GLY A 89 -17.03 19.34 -37.48
C GLY A 89 -16.01 20.32 -36.86
N LEU A 90 -15.14 19.83 -35.98
CA LEU A 90 -14.02 20.62 -35.43
C LEU A 90 -12.98 20.95 -36.51
N SER A 91 -12.62 19.99 -37.35
CA SER A 91 -11.69 20.18 -38.47
C SER A 91 -12.21 21.26 -39.43
N ASP A 92 -13.50 21.22 -39.77
CA ASP A 92 -14.16 22.25 -40.58
C ASP A 92 -14.13 23.63 -39.91
N ALA A 93 -14.39 23.71 -38.59
CA ALA A 93 -14.39 24.96 -37.83
C ALA A 93 -13.01 25.64 -37.75
N ILE A 94 -11.93 24.87 -37.88
CA ILE A 94 -10.54 25.37 -37.97
C ILE A 94 -10.02 25.44 -39.41
N GLY A 95 -10.89 25.24 -40.40
CA GLY A 95 -10.59 25.40 -41.82
C GLY A 95 -9.67 24.33 -42.40
N GLY A 96 -9.72 23.10 -41.87
CA GLY A 96 -8.92 21.95 -42.33
C GLY A 96 -7.42 22.06 -42.06
N ARG A 97 -6.99 23.05 -41.26
CA ARG A 97 -5.57 23.32 -40.96
C ARG A 97 -4.99 22.42 -39.87
N GLY A 98 -5.85 21.77 -39.10
CA GLY A 98 -5.46 20.97 -37.95
C GLY A 98 -4.89 21.79 -36.80
N PHE A 99 -4.35 21.09 -35.82
CA PHE A 99 -3.68 21.66 -34.64
C PHE A 99 -2.20 21.94 -34.94
N ILE A 100 -1.59 22.83 -34.15
CA ILE A 100 -0.13 22.89 -34.00
C ILE A 100 0.27 21.73 -33.07
N ARG A 101 0.84 20.68 -33.67
CA ARG A 101 1.06 19.38 -33.01
C ARG A 101 2.44 19.29 -32.36
N ALA A 102 2.51 19.80 -31.12
CA ALA A 102 3.67 19.79 -30.25
C ALA A 102 3.79 18.45 -29.51
N ILE A 103 4.50 17.49 -30.12
CA ILE A 103 4.69 16.14 -29.57
C ILE A 103 6.13 15.89 -29.22
N VAL A 104 6.36 15.35 -28.03
CA VAL A 104 7.68 15.08 -27.46
C VAL A 104 7.69 13.79 -26.64
N THR A 105 8.82 13.09 -26.62
CA THR A 105 9.11 12.04 -25.65
C THR A 105 10.01 12.63 -24.55
N ALA A 106 9.52 12.56 -23.32
CA ALA A 106 10.24 13.06 -22.16
C ALA A 106 11.51 12.25 -21.89
N SER A 107 12.55 12.96 -21.43
CA SER A 107 13.74 12.37 -20.83
C SER A 107 13.76 12.70 -19.34
N ARG A 108 14.73 12.17 -18.58
CA ARG A 108 14.90 12.55 -17.16
C ARG A 108 15.46 13.97 -17.07
N GLU A 109 14.58 14.94 -17.28
CA GLU A 109 14.87 16.37 -17.39
C GLU A 109 13.70 17.20 -16.81
N PRO A 110 13.94 18.49 -16.48
CA PRO A 110 12.86 19.40 -16.06
C PRO A 110 11.77 19.53 -17.13
N ILE A 111 10.51 19.67 -16.71
CA ILE A 111 9.37 19.79 -17.63
C ILE A 111 9.51 20.98 -18.61
N SER A 112 10.11 22.08 -18.15
CA SER A 112 10.36 23.27 -18.98
C SER A 112 11.21 22.95 -20.23
N VAL A 113 12.18 22.05 -20.09
CA VAL A 113 13.02 21.56 -21.20
C VAL A 113 12.20 20.75 -22.18
N THR A 114 11.41 19.82 -21.67
CA THR A 114 10.55 18.93 -22.47
C THR A 114 9.50 19.72 -23.27
N ILE A 115 8.84 20.70 -22.64
CA ILE A 115 7.80 21.51 -23.33
C ILE A 115 8.42 22.39 -24.41
N VAL A 116 9.59 23.01 -24.18
CA VAL A 116 10.24 23.82 -25.22
C VAL A 116 10.62 22.97 -26.45
N ARG A 117 11.09 21.74 -26.24
CA ARG A 117 11.29 20.78 -27.34
C ARG A 117 9.99 20.41 -28.05
N ALA A 118 8.90 20.23 -27.32
CA ALA A 118 7.58 19.97 -27.90
C ALA A 118 7.11 21.14 -28.77
N ILE A 119 7.24 22.38 -28.28
CA ILE A 119 6.88 23.60 -29.03
C ILE A 119 7.68 23.67 -30.34
N GLN A 120 8.98 23.38 -30.30
CA GLN A 120 9.81 23.34 -31.51
C GLN A 120 9.33 22.28 -32.52
N SER A 121 8.94 21.11 -32.04
CA SER A 121 8.35 20.05 -32.87
C SER A 121 7.08 20.53 -33.56
N GLY A 122 6.16 21.16 -32.81
CA GLY A 122 4.90 21.67 -33.36
C GLY A 122 5.08 22.83 -34.33
N ILE A 123 5.88 23.84 -33.97
CA ILE A 123 6.08 25.05 -34.77
C ILE A 123 6.80 24.76 -36.10
N THR A 124 7.59 23.69 -36.14
CA THR A 124 8.29 23.26 -37.36
C THR A 124 7.37 22.51 -38.32
N ARG A 125 6.35 21.81 -37.79
CA ARG A 125 5.41 20.97 -38.55
C ARG A 125 4.19 21.73 -39.07
N PHE A 126 3.95 22.96 -38.60
CA PHE A 126 2.79 23.76 -38.96
C PHE A 126 3.16 24.92 -39.91
N GLU A 127 2.33 25.12 -40.93
CA GLU A 127 2.50 26.19 -41.92
C GLU A 127 1.48 27.33 -41.67
N PRO A 128 1.95 28.55 -41.31
CA PRO A 128 1.05 29.66 -41.01
C PRO A 128 0.45 30.27 -42.29
N VAL A 129 -0.86 30.49 -42.30
CA VAL A 129 -1.58 31.13 -43.43
C VAL A 129 -1.58 32.66 -43.32
N THR A 130 -1.49 33.19 -42.11
CA THR A 130 -1.53 34.63 -41.80
C THR A 130 -0.38 35.00 -40.87
N ASP A 131 0.10 36.24 -40.99
CA ASP A 131 1.15 36.79 -40.11
C ASP A 131 2.41 35.91 -40.02
N THR A 132 2.86 35.45 -41.19
CA THR A 132 4.04 34.57 -41.36
C THR A 132 5.32 35.19 -40.78
N GLU A 133 5.42 36.52 -40.75
CA GLU A 133 6.57 37.22 -40.16
C GLU A 133 6.61 37.02 -38.64
N ARG A 134 5.49 37.26 -37.94
CA ARG A 134 5.39 37.02 -36.50
C ARG A 134 5.60 35.54 -36.16
N TYR A 135 5.05 34.63 -36.96
CA TYR A 135 5.26 33.20 -36.77
C TYR A 135 6.74 32.81 -36.90
N ASN A 136 7.42 33.32 -37.93
CA ASN A 136 8.85 33.04 -38.15
C ASN A 136 9.74 33.65 -37.05
N GLN A 137 9.38 34.82 -36.52
CA GLN A 137 10.07 35.41 -35.37
C GLN A 137 9.93 34.52 -34.12
N LEU A 138 8.73 34.04 -33.82
CA LEU A 138 8.50 33.11 -32.73
C LEU A 138 9.27 31.80 -32.91
N LYS A 139 9.27 31.26 -34.14
CA LYS A 139 10.07 30.08 -34.50
C LYS A 139 11.56 30.27 -34.22
N MET A 140 12.12 31.41 -34.63
CA MET A 140 13.53 31.72 -34.37
C MET A 140 13.83 31.79 -32.86
N GLN A 141 12.95 32.40 -32.06
CA GLN A 141 13.10 32.47 -30.60
C GLN A 141 13.05 31.08 -29.94
N VAL A 142 12.14 30.21 -30.39
CA VAL A 142 12.04 28.83 -29.89
C VAL A 142 13.26 28.02 -30.31
N ASP A 143 13.72 28.13 -31.56
CA ASP A 143 14.93 27.45 -32.05
C ASP A 143 16.18 27.88 -31.27
N GLU A 144 16.33 29.17 -30.96
CA GLU A 144 17.40 29.69 -30.11
C GLU A 144 17.31 29.15 -28.67
N ALA A 145 16.11 29.06 -28.11
CA ALA A 145 15.89 28.50 -26.77
C ALA A 145 16.29 27.02 -26.72
N VAL A 146 15.91 26.22 -27.72
CA VAL A 146 16.29 24.81 -27.81
C VAL A 146 17.80 24.65 -28.02
N ALA A 147 18.41 25.43 -28.90
CA ALA A 147 19.85 25.39 -29.12
C ALA A 147 20.62 25.74 -27.82
N GLY A 148 20.05 26.61 -26.99
CA GLY A 148 20.57 26.96 -25.67
C GLY A 148 20.54 25.83 -24.64
N LEU A 149 19.68 24.82 -24.79
CA LEU A 149 19.56 23.70 -23.83
C LEU A 149 20.81 22.82 -23.77
N ALA A 150 21.62 22.80 -24.84
CA ALA A 150 22.88 22.06 -24.86
C ALA A 150 23.97 22.72 -24.00
N ASP A 151 23.84 24.02 -23.72
CA ASP A 151 24.78 24.79 -22.92
C ASP A 151 24.35 24.81 -21.45
N ARG A 152 25.03 24.01 -20.62
CA ARG A 152 24.77 23.92 -19.17
C ARG A 152 25.06 25.21 -18.40
N THR A 153 25.68 26.21 -19.03
CA THR A 153 25.95 27.52 -18.41
C THR A 153 24.84 28.54 -18.65
N ARG A 154 23.93 28.28 -19.60
CA ARG A 154 22.74 29.10 -19.83
C ARG A 154 21.63 28.75 -18.84
N ALA A 155 20.88 29.77 -18.44
CA ALA A 155 19.66 29.58 -17.68
C ALA A 155 18.63 28.82 -18.52
N LEU A 156 17.89 27.92 -17.88
CA LEU A 156 16.78 27.22 -18.53
C LEU A 156 15.70 28.22 -18.98
N PRO A 157 14.92 27.88 -20.03
CA PRO A 157 13.80 28.71 -20.46
C PRO A 157 12.83 28.97 -19.29
N SER A 158 12.46 30.24 -19.09
CA SER A 158 11.53 30.62 -18.03
C SER A 158 10.11 30.13 -18.32
N ASN A 159 9.35 29.80 -17.27
CA ASN A 159 7.94 29.41 -17.38
C ASN A 159 7.11 30.42 -18.19
N ARG A 160 7.35 31.73 -17.96
CA ARG A 160 6.69 32.81 -18.69
C ARG A 160 6.94 32.76 -20.19
N PHE A 161 8.18 32.50 -20.61
CA PHE A 161 8.50 32.35 -22.04
C PHE A 161 7.70 31.19 -22.67
N ILE A 162 7.57 30.07 -21.96
CA ILE A 162 6.84 28.89 -22.44
C ILE A 162 5.35 29.20 -22.60
N VAL A 163 4.75 29.82 -21.59
CA VAL A 163 3.33 30.22 -21.62
C VAL A 163 3.08 31.25 -22.73
N ASP A 164 3.93 32.28 -22.83
CA ASP A 164 3.83 33.31 -23.87
C ASP A 164 4.00 32.72 -25.29
N ALA A 165 4.86 31.72 -25.47
CA ALA A 165 5.07 31.06 -26.76
C ALA A 165 3.84 30.23 -27.18
N ILE A 166 3.28 29.43 -26.27
CA ILE A 166 2.06 28.65 -26.56
C ILE A 166 0.88 29.61 -26.79
N ALA A 167 0.78 30.72 -26.03
CA ALA A 167 -0.26 31.73 -26.21
C ALA A 167 -0.21 32.33 -27.62
N GLN A 168 0.97 32.74 -28.07
CA GLN A 168 1.14 33.25 -29.43
C GLN A 168 0.84 32.19 -30.50
N LEU A 169 1.22 30.92 -30.29
CA LEU A 169 0.87 29.84 -31.21
C LEU A 169 -0.64 29.62 -31.32
N SER A 170 -1.35 29.73 -30.19
CA SER A 170 -2.82 29.55 -30.15
C SER A 170 -3.59 30.60 -30.97
N GLU A 171 -2.96 31.73 -31.30
CA GLU A 171 -3.53 32.73 -32.22
C GLU A 171 -3.54 32.28 -33.69
N PHE A 172 -2.63 31.36 -34.07
CA PHE A 172 -2.54 30.83 -35.43
C PHE A 172 -3.41 29.58 -35.62
N ALA A 173 -3.36 28.64 -34.66
CA ALA A 173 -4.20 27.46 -34.59
C ALA A 173 -4.18 26.86 -33.17
N PRO A 174 -5.18 26.05 -32.79
CA PRO A 174 -5.17 25.31 -31.53
C PRO A 174 -3.90 24.49 -31.33
N VAL A 175 -3.36 24.45 -30.12
CA VAL A 175 -2.13 23.69 -29.81
C VAL A 175 -2.48 22.33 -29.22
N LEU A 176 -1.91 21.26 -29.79
CA LEU A 176 -1.92 19.91 -29.21
C LEU A 176 -0.55 19.66 -28.58
N LEU A 177 -0.50 19.56 -27.25
CA LEU A 177 0.70 19.23 -26.49
C LEU A 177 0.61 17.78 -26.00
N ILE A 178 1.41 16.88 -26.57
CA ILE A 178 1.52 15.48 -26.12
C ILE A 178 2.92 15.24 -25.54
N ILE A 179 2.95 14.79 -24.29
CA ILE A 179 4.17 14.39 -23.59
C ILE A 179 4.12 12.89 -23.33
N ASP A 180 4.86 12.13 -24.14
CA ASP A 180 5.08 10.69 -23.90
C ASP A 180 6.16 10.47 -22.84
N GLU A 181 6.11 9.34 -22.14
CA GLU A 181 7.03 8.98 -21.06
C GLU A 181 7.12 10.05 -19.94
N PHE A 182 6.01 10.73 -19.64
CA PHE A 182 5.96 11.86 -18.69
C PHE A 182 6.48 11.49 -17.29
N GLY A 183 6.43 10.20 -16.92
CA GLY A 183 7.08 9.66 -15.72
C GLY A 183 8.56 10.05 -15.58
N LYS A 184 9.28 10.29 -16.68
CA LYS A 184 10.68 10.74 -16.66
C LYS A 184 10.86 12.17 -16.14
N ASN A 185 9.91 13.06 -16.44
CA ASN A 185 9.90 14.39 -15.83
C ASN A 185 9.60 14.30 -14.32
N LEU A 186 8.72 13.38 -13.91
CA LEU A 186 8.40 13.16 -12.49
C LEU A 186 9.59 12.58 -11.72
N GLU A 187 10.33 11.64 -12.30
CA GLU A 187 11.59 11.13 -11.75
C GLU A 187 12.60 12.28 -11.53
N ALA A 188 12.80 13.13 -12.55
CA ALA A 188 13.70 14.29 -12.46
C ALA A 188 13.25 15.31 -11.41
N PHE A 189 11.94 15.50 -11.26
CA PHE A 189 11.35 16.34 -10.22
C PHE A 189 11.61 15.80 -8.81
N ALA A 190 11.43 14.49 -8.61
CA ALA A 190 11.67 13.82 -7.33
C ALA A 190 13.14 13.99 -6.86
N ASP A 191 14.09 14.00 -7.79
CA ASP A 191 15.51 14.21 -7.49
C ASP A 191 15.88 15.66 -7.18
N SER A 192 15.33 16.61 -7.94
CA SER A 192 15.77 18.01 -7.97
C SER A 192 15.09 18.91 -6.92
N ARG A 193 13.95 18.49 -6.36
CA ARG A 193 13.14 19.25 -5.36
C ARG A 193 12.77 20.68 -5.80
N SER A 194 12.71 20.95 -7.11
CA SER A 194 12.40 22.29 -7.64
C SER A 194 10.89 22.51 -7.77
N GLU A 195 10.30 23.37 -6.92
CA GLU A 195 8.87 23.73 -6.97
C GLU A 195 8.46 24.44 -8.28
N ALA A 196 9.42 25.03 -9.00
CA ALA A 196 9.16 25.81 -10.22
C ALA A 196 8.57 25.00 -11.38
N ASP A 197 8.83 23.68 -11.41
CA ASP A 197 8.35 22.79 -12.47
C ASP A 197 6.85 22.44 -12.31
N LEU A 198 6.35 22.34 -11.07
CA LEU A 198 4.92 22.05 -10.82
C LEU A 198 4.02 23.23 -11.18
N TYR A 199 4.50 24.43 -10.95
CA TYR A 199 3.77 25.65 -11.23
C TYR A 199 3.48 25.81 -12.74
N LEU A 200 4.45 25.48 -13.61
CA LEU A 200 4.24 25.53 -15.07
C LEU A 200 3.11 24.59 -15.53
N LEU A 201 3.10 23.36 -15.02
CA LEU A 201 2.05 22.39 -15.34
C LEU A 201 0.68 22.87 -14.84
N GLN A 202 0.64 23.48 -13.66
CA GLN A 202 -0.59 24.06 -13.14
C GLN A 202 -1.11 25.17 -14.05
N GLU A 203 -0.25 26.10 -14.46
CA GLU A 203 -0.61 27.25 -15.29
C GLU A 203 -1.12 26.81 -16.67
N LEU A 204 -0.47 25.83 -17.30
CA LEU A 204 -0.92 25.27 -18.58
C LEU A 204 -2.23 24.48 -18.44
N ALA A 205 -2.38 23.68 -17.38
CA ALA A 205 -3.62 22.97 -17.11
C ALA A 205 -4.76 23.96 -16.89
N GLU A 206 -4.60 24.98 -16.04
CA GLU A 206 -5.61 26.04 -15.84
C GLU A 206 -6.00 26.73 -17.13
N TRP A 207 -5.02 27.08 -17.96
CA TRP A 207 -5.29 27.74 -19.22
C TRP A 207 -6.05 26.85 -20.21
N SER A 208 -5.78 25.54 -20.23
CA SER A 208 -6.55 24.59 -21.06
C SER A 208 -8.04 24.51 -20.66
N HIS A 209 -8.40 24.91 -19.44
CA HIS A 209 -9.78 24.93 -18.93
C HIS A 209 -10.50 26.27 -19.13
N ALA A 210 -9.79 27.32 -19.59
CA ALA A 210 -10.39 28.63 -19.75
C ALA A 210 -11.51 28.55 -20.82
N PRO A 211 -12.76 28.95 -20.49
CA PRO A 211 -13.86 28.90 -21.44
C PRO A 211 -13.54 29.85 -22.59
N ALA A 212 -13.24 29.26 -23.74
CA ALA A 212 -12.95 30.04 -24.91
C ALA A 212 -14.26 30.63 -25.44
N ALA A 213 -14.26 31.93 -25.68
CA ALA A 213 -15.40 32.59 -26.29
C ALA A 213 -15.70 32.06 -27.71
N ASP A 214 -14.75 31.35 -28.38
CA ASP A 214 -15.01 30.69 -29.68
C ASP A 214 -14.09 29.50 -30.08
N ARG A 215 -12.96 29.14 -29.42
CA ARG A 215 -12.09 27.97 -29.78
C ARG A 215 -11.21 27.42 -28.65
N PRO A 216 -11.04 26.09 -28.48
CA PRO A 216 -10.07 25.54 -27.53
C PRO A 216 -8.64 25.94 -27.93
N SER A 217 -7.91 26.63 -27.05
CA SER A 217 -6.56 27.15 -27.34
C SER A 217 -5.45 26.13 -27.11
N LEU A 218 -5.65 25.19 -26.19
CA LEU A 218 -4.65 24.19 -25.78
C LEU A 218 -5.33 22.86 -25.38
N LEU A 219 -4.91 21.77 -26.02
CA LEU A 219 -5.19 20.39 -25.60
C LEU A 219 -3.90 19.76 -25.10
N MET A 220 -3.87 19.34 -23.84
CA MET A 220 -2.70 18.77 -23.19
C MET A 220 -2.95 17.29 -22.84
N ILE A 221 -1.99 16.42 -23.19
CA ILE A 221 -2.04 15.00 -22.89
C ILE A 221 -0.68 14.55 -22.36
N THR A 222 -0.66 14.02 -21.15
CA THR A 222 0.53 13.37 -20.57
C THR A 222 0.33 11.86 -20.54
N MET A 223 1.37 11.08 -20.83
CA MET A 223 1.29 9.61 -20.80
C MET A 223 2.38 9.02 -19.90
N GLN A 224 2.03 8.14 -18.97
CA GLN A 224 2.98 7.48 -18.06
C GLN A 224 2.60 6.03 -17.71
N HIS A 225 3.52 5.32 -17.04
CA HIS A 225 3.39 3.88 -16.75
C HIS A 225 2.78 3.54 -15.41
N LEU A 226 3.13 4.33 -14.39
CA LEU A 226 2.61 4.19 -13.04
C LEU A 226 1.70 5.38 -12.72
N ALA A 227 0.84 5.20 -11.72
CA ALA A 227 0.12 6.32 -11.15
C ALA A 227 1.12 7.35 -10.58
N PHE A 228 0.74 8.63 -10.62
CA PHE A 228 1.59 9.72 -10.17
C PHE A 228 2.14 9.55 -8.74
N GLU A 229 1.32 9.00 -7.84
CA GLU A 229 1.66 8.78 -6.43
C GLU A 229 2.88 7.85 -6.27
N GLU A 230 3.05 6.89 -7.17
CA GLU A 230 4.12 5.89 -7.13
C GLU A 230 5.49 6.50 -7.50
N TYR A 231 5.51 7.54 -8.34
CA TYR A 231 6.74 8.27 -8.67
C TYR A 231 7.22 9.18 -7.53
N LEU A 232 6.36 9.48 -6.55
CA LEU A 232 6.62 10.44 -5.46
C LEU A 232 6.82 9.75 -4.09
N ASP A 233 7.02 8.43 -4.08
CA ASP A 233 7.14 7.63 -2.86
C ASP A 233 8.33 8.04 -1.97
N SER A 234 9.38 8.63 -2.54
CA SER A 234 10.58 9.13 -1.84
C SER A 234 10.52 10.62 -1.47
N VAL A 235 9.43 11.32 -1.82
CA VAL A 235 9.31 12.78 -1.74
C VAL A 235 8.54 13.23 -0.48
N SER A 236 8.83 14.43 0.04
CA SER A 236 8.18 15.01 1.24
C SER A 236 6.66 15.17 1.09
N GLN A 237 5.91 15.12 2.20
CA GLN A 237 4.46 15.28 2.19
C GLN A 237 3.99 16.64 1.62
N THR A 238 4.75 17.71 1.83
CA THR A 238 4.42 19.04 1.30
C THR A 238 4.40 19.03 -0.23
N LEU A 239 5.43 18.43 -0.85
CA LEU A 239 5.55 18.39 -2.30
C LEU A 239 4.50 17.46 -2.93
N ARG A 240 4.13 16.36 -2.25
CA ARG A 240 2.99 15.51 -2.67
C ARG A 240 1.67 16.26 -2.65
N ARG A 241 1.45 17.14 -1.65
CA ARG A 241 0.23 17.97 -1.59
C ARG A 241 0.20 19.01 -2.70
N GLU A 242 1.31 19.67 -3.01
CA GLU A 242 1.38 20.59 -4.15
C GLU A 242 1.12 19.86 -5.47
N TRP A 243 1.67 18.65 -5.65
CA TRP A 243 1.37 17.83 -6.82
C TRP A 243 -0.10 17.41 -6.91
N ALA A 244 -0.71 16.96 -5.82
CA ALA A 244 -2.11 16.54 -5.80
C ALA A 244 -3.06 17.67 -6.27
N LYS A 245 -2.71 18.94 -6.01
CA LYS A 245 -3.44 20.10 -6.54
C LYS A 245 -3.30 20.24 -8.05
N VAL A 246 -2.13 19.95 -8.61
CA VAL A 246 -1.88 19.98 -10.07
C VAL A 246 -2.60 18.80 -10.74
N GLN A 247 -2.45 17.59 -10.20
CA GLN A 247 -3.10 16.38 -10.71
C GLN A 247 -4.63 16.52 -10.74
N GLY A 248 -5.24 17.16 -9.74
CA GLY A 248 -6.70 17.41 -9.73
C GLY A 248 -7.21 18.27 -10.89
N ARG A 249 -6.32 18.85 -11.70
CA ARG A 249 -6.64 19.62 -12.91
C ARG A 249 -6.48 18.81 -14.21
N PHE A 250 -6.03 17.57 -14.10
CA PHE A 250 -6.00 16.63 -15.22
C PHE A 250 -7.15 15.64 -15.05
N GLU A 251 -7.84 15.33 -16.15
CA GLU A 251 -8.70 14.16 -16.20
C GLU A 251 -7.81 12.92 -16.35
N ASP A 252 -7.70 12.12 -15.29
CA ASP A 252 -6.91 10.88 -15.31
C ASP A 252 -7.70 9.73 -15.92
N ILE A 253 -7.15 9.13 -16.97
CA ILE A 253 -7.73 8.05 -17.75
C ILE A 253 -6.84 6.80 -17.61
N PRO A 254 -7.30 5.75 -16.92
CA PRO A 254 -6.57 4.50 -16.83
C PRO A 254 -6.56 3.80 -18.20
N TYR A 255 -5.37 3.54 -18.71
CA TYR A 255 -5.11 2.87 -19.99
C TYR A 255 -4.78 1.38 -19.77
N VAL A 256 -5.64 0.66 -19.04
CA VAL A 256 -5.54 -0.78 -18.74
C VAL A 256 -6.68 -1.59 -19.38
N ASP A 257 -6.36 -2.74 -20.01
CA ASP A 257 -7.30 -3.54 -20.79
C ASP A 257 -8.31 -4.21 -19.88
N THR A 258 -9.59 -4.20 -20.29
CA THR A 258 -10.50 -5.22 -19.77
C THR A 258 -10.24 -6.54 -20.52
N PRO A 259 -10.33 -7.71 -19.85
CA PRO A 259 -10.13 -9.00 -20.51
C PRO A 259 -10.97 -9.18 -21.79
N ALA A 260 -12.22 -8.70 -21.78
CA ALA A 260 -13.12 -8.75 -22.93
C ALA A 260 -12.63 -7.92 -24.14
N GLN A 261 -12.05 -6.73 -23.90
CA GLN A 261 -11.47 -5.91 -24.97
C GLN A 261 -10.25 -6.58 -25.59
N THR A 262 -9.37 -7.17 -24.76
CA THR A 262 -8.22 -7.92 -25.28
C THR A 262 -8.65 -9.13 -26.09
N GLN A 263 -9.67 -9.87 -25.66
CA GLN A 263 -10.20 -11.01 -26.43
C GLN A 263 -10.72 -10.59 -27.80
N HIS A 264 -11.40 -9.44 -27.89
CA HIS A 264 -11.84 -8.92 -29.19
C HIS A 264 -10.67 -8.52 -30.09
N LEU A 265 -9.60 -7.94 -29.53
CA LEU A 265 -8.36 -7.66 -30.27
C LEU A 265 -7.71 -8.95 -30.79
N ILE A 266 -7.68 -10.02 -29.98
CA ILE A 266 -7.16 -11.34 -30.39
C ILE A 266 -7.94 -11.87 -31.58
N ALA A 267 -9.27 -11.72 -31.60
CA ALA A 267 -10.11 -12.16 -32.71
C ALA A 267 -9.78 -11.46 -34.04
N GLN A 268 -9.27 -10.22 -34.00
CA GLN A 268 -8.88 -9.47 -35.19
C GLN A 268 -7.49 -9.85 -35.73
N VAL A 269 -6.71 -10.66 -35.00
CA VAL A 269 -5.37 -11.09 -35.43
C VAL A 269 -5.44 -12.17 -36.51
N PHE A 270 -6.47 -13.02 -36.47
CA PHE A 270 -6.54 -14.19 -37.33
C PHE A 270 -7.25 -13.87 -38.65
N GLU A 271 -6.55 -14.11 -39.76
CA GLU A 271 -7.16 -14.10 -41.10
C GLU A 271 -7.89 -15.42 -41.34
N HIS A 272 -9.17 -15.32 -41.71
CA HIS A 272 -10.02 -16.48 -41.98
C HIS A 272 -10.19 -16.68 -43.48
N SER A 273 -10.21 -17.93 -43.92
CA SER A 273 -10.47 -18.26 -45.32
C SER A 273 -11.95 -18.09 -45.65
N ASP A 274 -12.24 -17.53 -46.83
CA ASP A 274 -13.61 -17.45 -47.39
C ASP A 274 -14.16 -18.82 -47.85
N ASP A 275 -13.41 -19.92 -47.68
CA ASP A 275 -13.86 -21.27 -48.03
C ASP A 275 -15.02 -21.72 -47.09
N PRO A 276 -16.22 -22.02 -47.62
CA PRO A 276 -17.35 -22.47 -46.80
C PRO A 276 -17.07 -23.73 -45.98
N SER A 277 -16.16 -24.59 -46.44
CA SER A 277 -15.79 -25.81 -45.72
C SER A 277 -14.91 -25.52 -44.49
N TYR A 278 -14.07 -24.47 -44.58
CA TYR A 278 -13.29 -23.96 -43.46
C TYR A 278 -14.20 -23.30 -42.43
N GLU A 279 -15.10 -22.42 -42.87
CA GLU A 279 -16.07 -21.75 -41.99
C GLU A 279 -16.94 -22.76 -41.22
N ALA A 280 -17.43 -23.81 -41.91
CA ALA A 280 -18.21 -24.87 -41.28
C ALA A 280 -17.39 -25.69 -40.26
N ALA A 281 -16.11 -25.95 -40.54
CA ALA A 281 -15.21 -26.64 -39.62
C ALA A 281 -14.94 -25.82 -38.35
N CYS A 282 -14.66 -24.51 -38.50
CA CYS A 282 -14.46 -23.60 -37.37
C CYS A 282 -15.70 -23.48 -36.50
N ARG A 283 -16.90 -23.36 -37.09
CA ARG A 283 -18.16 -23.33 -36.33
C ARG A 283 -18.40 -24.62 -35.56
N LYS A 284 -18.20 -25.78 -36.21
CA LYS A 284 -18.34 -27.08 -35.54
C LYS A 284 -17.37 -27.22 -34.36
N TRP A 285 -16.11 -26.82 -34.54
CA TRP A 285 -15.12 -26.83 -33.45
C TRP A 285 -15.51 -25.84 -32.33
N ALA A 286 -16.00 -24.64 -32.68
CA ALA A 286 -16.45 -23.66 -31.71
C ALA A 286 -17.67 -24.12 -30.91
N ASP A 287 -18.63 -24.80 -31.54
CA ASP A 287 -19.78 -25.42 -30.89
C ASP A 287 -19.34 -26.43 -29.83
N GLU A 288 -18.44 -27.34 -30.21
CA GLU A 288 -17.88 -28.36 -29.32
C GLU A 288 -17.11 -27.71 -28.16
N ALA A 289 -16.22 -26.77 -28.44
CA ALA A 289 -15.40 -26.08 -27.45
C ALA A 289 -16.23 -25.22 -26.48
N THR A 290 -17.26 -24.52 -26.98
CA THR A 290 -18.16 -23.70 -26.16
C THR A 290 -19.08 -24.57 -25.30
N SER A 291 -19.50 -25.75 -25.80
CA SER A 291 -20.22 -26.73 -24.98
C SER A 291 -19.37 -27.22 -23.81
N GLN A 292 -18.12 -27.59 -24.07
CA GLN A 292 -17.19 -28.01 -23.01
C GLN A 292 -16.89 -26.89 -22.01
N LEU A 293 -16.79 -25.63 -22.48
CA LEU A 293 -16.65 -24.45 -21.62
C LEU A 293 -17.86 -24.27 -20.68
N ARG A 294 -19.08 -24.49 -21.18
CA ARG A 294 -20.31 -24.48 -20.36
C ARG A 294 -20.31 -25.59 -19.32
N ASP A 295 -19.91 -26.80 -19.69
CA ASP A 295 -19.84 -27.95 -18.77
C ASP A 295 -18.81 -27.70 -17.65
N ALA A 296 -17.75 -26.94 -17.92
CA ALA A 296 -16.78 -26.48 -16.92
C ALA A 296 -17.27 -25.29 -16.05
N GLY A 297 -18.49 -24.79 -16.27
CA GLY A 297 -19.08 -23.67 -15.54
C GLY A 297 -18.62 -22.27 -16.00
N LEU A 298 -17.95 -22.18 -17.15
CA LEU A 298 -17.29 -20.97 -17.64
C LEU A 298 -17.99 -20.35 -18.87
N GLY A 299 -19.18 -20.82 -19.24
CA GLY A 299 -19.87 -20.40 -20.46
C GLY A 299 -20.29 -18.92 -20.54
N HIS A 300 -20.12 -18.15 -19.47
CA HIS A 300 -20.34 -16.70 -19.46
C HIS A 300 -19.10 -15.89 -19.87
N LEU A 301 -17.93 -16.54 -19.99
CA LEU A 301 -16.66 -15.86 -20.25
C LEU A 301 -16.32 -15.73 -21.74
N ALA A 302 -16.93 -16.54 -22.61
CA ALA A 302 -16.78 -16.45 -24.05
C ALA A 302 -18.02 -17.05 -24.74
N ASP A 303 -18.48 -16.41 -25.82
CA ASP A 303 -19.55 -16.93 -26.67
C ASP A 303 -18.99 -17.68 -27.89
N GLU A 304 -19.88 -18.39 -28.59
CA GLU A 304 -19.53 -19.22 -29.75
C GLU A 304 -18.91 -18.40 -30.89
N GLN A 305 -19.38 -17.16 -31.10
CA GLN A 305 -18.89 -16.28 -32.16
C GLN A 305 -17.44 -15.86 -31.92
N LEU A 306 -17.12 -15.45 -30.70
CA LEU A 306 -15.77 -15.10 -30.28
C LEU A 306 -14.85 -16.33 -30.33
N VAL A 307 -15.31 -17.49 -29.88
CA VAL A 307 -14.53 -18.74 -29.95
C VAL A 307 -14.24 -19.08 -31.42
N ALA A 308 -15.24 -19.06 -32.30
CA ALA A 308 -15.05 -19.31 -33.73
C ALA A 308 -14.05 -18.34 -34.38
N ALA A 309 -14.14 -17.05 -34.05
CA ALA A 309 -13.25 -16.02 -34.59
C ALA A 309 -11.79 -16.12 -34.11
N THR A 310 -11.54 -16.86 -33.02
CA THR A 310 -10.22 -16.96 -32.37
C THR A 310 -9.52 -18.29 -32.59
N TRP A 311 -10.05 -19.18 -33.45
CA TRP A 311 -9.29 -20.34 -33.91
C TRP A 311 -7.95 -19.88 -34.52
N PRO A 312 -6.80 -20.46 -34.15
CA PRO A 312 -6.60 -21.78 -33.52
C PRO A 312 -6.47 -21.80 -31.98
N LEU A 313 -6.91 -20.78 -31.24
CA LEU A 313 -6.76 -20.76 -29.77
C LEU A 313 -7.85 -21.57 -29.07
N HIS A 314 -7.49 -22.57 -28.26
CA HIS A 314 -8.45 -23.19 -27.35
C HIS A 314 -9.04 -22.14 -26.38
N PRO A 315 -10.32 -22.21 -25.96
CA PRO A 315 -10.88 -21.16 -25.11
C PRO A 315 -10.12 -20.97 -23.79
N SER A 316 -9.49 -22.02 -23.24
CA SER A 316 -8.60 -21.86 -22.07
C SER A 316 -7.45 -20.88 -22.36
N THR A 317 -6.85 -20.97 -23.55
CA THR A 317 -5.77 -20.09 -24.00
C THR A 317 -6.28 -18.67 -24.20
N LEU A 318 -7.44 -18.50 -24.85
CA LEU A 318 -8.08 -17.20 -25.03
C LEU A 318 -8.33 -16.48 -23.69
N LEU A 319 -8.74 -17.22 -22.67
CA LEU A 319 -9.03 -16.66 -21.33
C LEU A 319 -7.77 -16.33 -20.52
N VAL A 320 -6.71 -17.14 -20.65
CA VAL A 320 -5.49 -17.03 -19.81
C VAL A 320 -4.46 -16.09 -20.41
N LEU A 321 -4.31 -16.09 -21.74
CA LEU A 321 -3.24 -15.39 -22.44
C LEU A 321 -3.19 -13.88 -22.11
N PRO A 322 -4.31 -13.13 -22.08
CA PRO A 322 -4.29 -11.71 -21.69
C PRO A 322 -3.68 -11.48 -20.29
N GLU A 323 -4.07 -12.27 -19.30
CA GLU A 323 -3.59 -12.15 -17.92
C GLU A 323 -2.10 -12.49 -17.80
N VAL A 324 -1.63 -13.51 -18.53
CA VAL A 324 -0.21 -13.89 -18.54
C VAL A 324 0.62 -12.76 -19.16
N CYS A 325 0.18 -12.22 -20.30
CA CYS A 325 0.84 -11.09 -20.95
C CYS A 325 0.91 -9.84 -20.07
N ALA A 326 -0.17 -9.55 -19.34
CA ALA A 326 -0.25 -8.38 -18.47
C ALA A 326 0.66 -8.49 -17.24
N ARG A 327 0.79 -9.69 -16.67
CA ARG A 327 1.54 -9.93 -15.42
C ARG A 327 3.01 -10.25 -15.63
N TYR A 328 3.33 -10.99 -16.69
CA TYR A 328 4.66 -11.58 -16.92
C TYR A 328 5.29 -11.18 -18.25
N GLY A 329 4.57 -10.43 -19.08
CA GLY A 329 5.05 -9.91 -20.37
C GLY A 329 4.98 -8.38 -20.44
N GLN A 330 5.16 -7.85 -21.64
CA GLN A 330 5.00 -6.43 -21.97
C GLN A 330 3.59 -6.17 -22.54
N ASN A 331 2.54 -6.67 -21.86
CA ASN A 331 1.15 -6.58 -22.28
C ASN A 331 0.94 -6.96 -23.76
N GLU A 332 0.43 -6.02 -24.57
CA GLU A 332 0.08 -6.25 -25.97
C GLU A 332 1.28 -6.66 -26.82
N ARG A 333 2.49 -6.16 -26.52
CA ARG A 333 3.69 -6.55 -27.29
C ARG A 333 3.93 -8.06 -27.21
N THR A 334 3.90 -8.62 -26.00
CA THR A 334 4.10 -10.06 -25.82
C THR A 334 2.92 -10.86 -26.37
N LEU A 335 1.70 -10.33 -26.24
CA LEU A 335 0.51 -10.92 -26.83
C LEU A 335 0.64 -11.06 -28.35
N PHE A 336 0.93 -9.97 -29.07
CA PHE A 336 1.06 -10.00 -30.52
C PHE A 336 2.32 -10.74 -30.99
N SER A 337 3.42 -10.72 -30.22
CA SER A 337 4.57 -11.58 -30.50
C SER A 337 4.17 -13.05 -30.49
N PHE A 338 3.42 -13.51 -29.48
CA PHE A 338 2.96 -14.90 -29.43
C PHE A 338 1.99 -15.25 -30.58
N LEU A 339 1.08 -14.33 -30.93
CA LEU A 339 0.02 -14.59 -31.91
C LEU A 339 0.46 -14.45 -33.36
N ALA A 340 1.38 -13.54 -33.68
CA ALA A 340 1.67 -13.13 -35.05
C ALA A 340 3.15 -13.12 -35.45
N SER A 341 4.10 -13.30 -34.51
CA SER A 341 5.52 -13.32 -34.87
C SER A 341 5.97 -14.65 -35.47
N ALA A 342 7.14 -14.64 -36.11
CA ALA A 342 7.83 -15.83 -36.61
C ALA A 342 8.74 -16.48 -35.54
N GLU A 343 8.58 -16.15 -34.26
CA GLU A 343 9.37 -16.73 -33.17
C GLU A 343 9.08 -18.24 -33.01
N PRO A 344 10.06 -19.04 -32.55
CA PRO A 344 9.81 -20.40 -32.10
C PRO A 344 8.68 -20.44 -31.06
N LEU A 345 7.88 -21.51 -31.08
CA LEU A 345 6.73 -21.71 -30.18
C LEU A 345 5.53 -20.74 -30.34
N ALA A 346 5.65 -19.67 -31.13
CA ALA A 346 4.52 -18.79 -31.48
C ALA A 346 3.43 -19.55 -32.28
N VAL A 347 2.24 -18.95 -32.39
CA VAL A 347 1.09 -19.51 -33.10
C VAL A 347 1.37 -19.73 -34.60
N PRO A 348 2.02 -18.81 -35.34
CA PRO A 348 2.33 -19.04 -36.75
C PRO A 348 3.29 -20.21 -36.96
N ALA A 349 4.29 -20.36 -36.09
CA ALA A 349 5.18 -21.53 -36.12
C ALA A 349 4.43 -22.83 -35.85
N TRP A 350 3.48 -22.82 -34.91
CA TRP A 350 2.63 -23.99 -34.64
C TRP A 350 1.76 -24.38 -35.82
N LEU A 351 1.13 -23.40 -36.48
CA LEU A 351 0.28 -23.59 -37.65
C LEU A 351 1.05 -24.24 -38.81
N ASN A 352 2.29 -23.81 -39.06
CA ASN A 352 3.15 -24.38 -40.11
C ASN A 352 3.50 -25.86 -39.87
N ASP A 353 3.53 -26.31 -38.61
CA ASP A 353 3.79 -27.70 -38.25
C ASP A 353 2.53 -28.58 -38.28
N GLN A 354 1.33 -28.00 -38.38
CA GLN A 354 0.08 -28.75 -38.44
C GLN A 354 -0.21 -29.28 -39.84
N LYS A 355 -0.71 -30.52 -39.90
CA LYS A 355 -1.34 -31.04 -41.11
C LYS A 355 -2.79 -30.58 -41.13
N ALA A 356 -3.22 -29.91 -42.20
CA ALA A 356 -4.59 -29.47 -42.36
C ALA A 356 -5.55 -30.69 -42.40
N ASP A 357 -6.39 -30.81 -41.38
CA ASP A 357 -7.50 -31.75 -41.32
C ASP A 357 -8.78 -30.99 -40.96
N VAL A 358 -9.61 -30.71 -41.97
CA VAL A 358 -10.89 -30.01 -41.83
C VAL A 358 -11.92 -30.79 -40.99
N HIS A 359 -11.68 -32.08 -40.74
CA HIS A 359 -12.57 -32.89 -39.91
C HIS A 359 -12.16 -32.90 -38.43
N LYS A 360 -10.93 -32.48 -38.11
CA LYS A 360 -10.42 -32.39 -36.76
C LYS A 360 -9.43 -31.23 -36.63
N LEU A 361 -9.97 -30.03 -36.40
CA LEU A 361 -9.17 -28.85 -36.13
C LEU A 361 -8.42 -29.01 -34.80
N ALA A 362 -7.10 -28.94 -34.86
CA ALA A 362 -6.27 -28.83 -33.67
C ALA A 362 -6.32 -27.41 -33.11
N ASP A 363 -5.93 -27.25 -31.84
CA ASP A 363 -5.92 -25.97 -31.16
C ASP A 363 -4.65 -25.77 -30.30
N VAL A 364 -4.34 -24.51 -30.01
CA VAL A 364 -3.22 -24.08 -29.16
C VAL A 364 -3.70 -24.01 -27.72
N ARG A 365 -3.03 -24.76 -26.84
CA ARG A 365 -3.39 -24.95 -25.42
C ARG A 365 -2.34 -24.36 -24.45
N LEU A 366 -2.70 -24.36 -23.17
CA LEU A 366 -1.93 -23.70 -22.10
C LEU A 366 -0.51 -24.26 -21.91
N ASP A 367 -0.26 -25.53 -22.24
CA ASP A 367 1.07 -26.11 -22.18
C ASP A 367 2.04 -25.42 -23.15
N ARG A 368 1.59 -25.06 -24.35
CA ARG A 368 2.40 -24.33 -25.32
C ARG A 368 2.60 -22.87 -24.93
N VAL A 369 1.55 -22.23 -24.39
CA VAL A 369 1.66 -20.87 -23.84
C VAL A 369 2.75 -20.87 -22.77
N TYR A 370 2.69 -21.80 -21.82
CA TYR A 370 3.71 -21.94 -20.79
C TYR A 370 5.12 -22.05 -21.39
N ASP A 371 5.34 -22.92 -22.39
CA ASP A 371 6.66 -23.11 -23.00
C ASP A 371 7.19 -21.83 -23.68
N TYR A 372 6.34 -21.12 -24.44
CA TYR A 372 6.70 -19.85 -25.05
C TYR A 372 7.11 -18.80 -24.01
N PHE A 373 6.36 -18.72 -22.90
CA PHE A 373 6.66 -17.80 -21.82
C PHE A 373 7.89 -18.22 -21.01
N VAL A 374 8.24 -19.50 -20.89
CA VAL A 374 9.49 -19.94 -20.24
C VAL A 374 10.73 -19.56 -21.06
N GLU A 375 10.70 -19.79 -22.37
CA GLU A 375 11.84 -19.42 -23.24
C GLU A 375 12.05 -17.90 -23.30
N SER A 376 10.96 -17.12 -23.25
CA SER A 376 11.02 -15.65 -23.25
C SER A 376 11.26 -15.03 -21.86
N ALA A 377 10.73 -15.60 -20.78
CA ALA A 377 10.82 -15.05 -19.41
C ALA A 377 12.22 -15.17 -18.80
N ALA A 378 13.06 -16.10 -19.26
CA ALA A 378 14.46 -16.21 -18.81
C ALA A 378 15.26 -14.89 -18.97
N THR A 379 14.81 -13.98 -19.84
CA THR A 379 15.40 -12.63 -20.01
C THR A 379 14.63 -11.49 -19.31
N MET A 380 13.38 -11.70 -18.86
CA MET A 380 12.52 -10.66 -18.25
C MET A 380 12.45 -10.69 -16.71
N VAL A 381 12.83 -11.79 -16.06
CA VAL A 381 12.64 -12.01 -14.61
C VAL A 381 13.73 -11.33 -13.76
N SER A 382 13.88 -10.00 -13.88
CA SER A 382 14.85 -9.23 -13.09
C SER A 382 14.26 -8.13 -12.18
N ALA A 383 12.93 -8.01 -12.04
CA ALA A 383 12.37 -6.87 -11.29
C ALA A 383 11.07 -7.07 -10.46
N SER A 384 10.39 -8.22 -10.41
CA SER A 384 9.07 -8.31 -9.72
C SER A 384 8.97 -9.38 -8.64
N GLN A 385 8.11 -9.15 -7.62
CA GLN A 385 7.80 -10.12 -6.55
C GLN A 385 7.07 -11.38 -7.10
N THR A 386 6.43 -11.26 -8.27
CA THR A 386 5.78 -12.35 -8.99
C THR A 386 6.77 -13.35 -9.61
N ALA A 387 8.05 -12.96 -9.73
CA ALA A 387 9.16 -13.82 -10.15
C ALA A 387 9.30 -15.06 -9.26
N SER A 388 9.07 -14.93 -7.95
CA SER A 388 9.28 -16.03 -7.00
C SER A 388 8.35 -17.22 -7.27
N ARG A 389 7.07 -16.97 -7.58
CA ARG A 389 6.09 -18.04 -7.87
C ARG A 389 6.36 -18.68 -9.23
N TRP A 390 6.71 -17.87 -10.24
CA TRP A 390 7.13 -18.36 -11.55
C TRP A 390 8.34 -19.30 -11.43
N VAL A 391 9.36 -18.90 -10.68
CA VAL A 391 10.57 -19.71 -10.46
C VAL A 391 10.28 -21.01 -9.73
N GLU A 392 9.37 -21.00 -8.74
CA GLU A 392 8.98 -22.21 -8.01
C GLU A 392 8.23 -23.21 -8.90
N ILE A 393 7.29 -22.72 -9.72
CA ILE A 393 6.56 -23.54 -10.71
C ILE A 393 7.52 -24.10 -11.75
N GLU A 394 8.39 -23.25 -12.30
CA GLU A 394 9.38 -23.65 -13.32
C GLU A 394 10.33 -24.69 -12.76
N THR A 395 10.84 -24.50 -11.55
CA THR A 395 11.73 -25.46 -10.88
C THR A 395 11.00 -26.78 -10.65
N THR A 396 9.75 -26.75 -10.17
CA THR A 396 8.94 -27.97 -9.95
C THR A 396 8.72 -28.76 -11.23
N ILE A 397 8.45 -28.07 -12.35
CA ILE A 397 8.22 -28.69 -13.66
C ILE A 397 9.54 -29.18 -14.27
N ARG A 398 10.62 -28.41 -14.15
CA ARG A 398 11.96 -28.76 -14.65
C ARG A 398 12.51 -30.00 -13.96
N ASP A 399 12.38 -30.06 -12.63
CA ASP A 399 12.89 -31.16 -11.79
C ASP A 399 12.01 -32.42 -11.88
N ALA A 400 10.86 -32.35 -12.56
CA ALA A 400 10.01 -33.50 -12.87
C ALA A 400 10.53 -34.37 -14.03
N THR A 401 11.82 -34.72 -14.01
CA THR A 401 12.48 -35.51 -15.07
C THR A 401 11.97 -36.93 -15.21
N ASP A 402 11.39 -37.47 -14.14
CA ASP A 402 10.79 -38.79 -14.01
C ASP A 402 9.38 -38.91 -14.61
N LEU A 403 8.73 -37.79 -14.96
CA LEU A 403 7.36 -37.77 -15.44
C LEU A 403 7.25 -37.87 -16.97
N THR A 404 6.20 -38.56 -17.44
CA THR A 404 5.88 -38.64 -18.87
C THR A 404 5.48 -37.28 -19.44
N GLU A 405 5.47 -37.12 -20.76
CA GLU A 405 5.04 -35.87 -21.38
C GLU A 405 3.60 -35.46 -21.06
N ALA A 406 2.68 -36.43 -20.91
CA ALA A 406 1.29 -36.14 -20.53
C ALA A 406 1.20 -35.48 -19.13
N HIS A 407 1.90 -36.02 -18.14
CA HIS A 407 2.05 -35.42 -16.82
C HIS A 407 2.61 -33.99 -16.88
N ARG A 408 3.63 -33.74 -17.72
CA ARG A 408 4.22 -32.40 -17.88
C ARG A 408 3.22 -31.41 -18.46
N ARG A 409 2.42 -31.79 -19.46
CA ARG A 409 1.36 -30.92 -20.00
C ARG A 409 0.34 -30.51 -18.94
N VAL A 410 -0.06 -31.45 -18.08
CA VAL A 410 -0.95 -31.17 -16.94
C VAL A 410 -0.28 -30.21 -15.95
N LEU A 411 0.98 -30.45 -15.58
CA LEU A 411 1.70 -29.54 -14.66
C LEU A 411 1.87 -28.13 -15.25
N LYS A 412 2.23 -28.00 -16.54
CA LYS A 412 2.33 -26.70 -17.23
C LYS A 412 1.00 -25.95 -17.21
N THR A 413 -0.09 -26.66 -17.49
CA THR A 413 -1.45 -26.11 -17.45
C THR A 413 -1.82 -25.64 -16.04
N VAL A 414 -1.62 -26.47 -15.02
CA VAL A 414 -1.89 -26.09 -13.62
C VAL A 414 -1.02 -24.91 -13.21
N GLY A 415 0.27 -24.92 -13.56
CA GLY A 415 1.20 -23.85 -13.23
C GLY A 415 0.79 -22.52 -13.85
N LEU A 416 0.44 -22.51 -15.13
CA LEU A 416 -0.01 -21.30 -15.80
C LEU A 416 -1.32 -20.77 -15.19
N LEU A 417 -2.28 -21.65 -14.88
CA LEU A 417 -3.52 -21.29 -14.19
C LEU A 417 -3.25 -20.73 -12.79
N ASN A 418 -2.29 -21.31 -12.05
CA ASN A 418 -1.92 -20.82 -10.73
C ASN A 418 -1.24 -19.44 -10.78
N LEU A 419 -0.54 -19.09 -11.86
CA LEU A 419 0.06 -17.77 -12.06
C LEU A 419 -0.99 -16.67 -12.31
N VAL A 420 -2.12 -17.03 -12.94
CA VAL A 420 -3.22 -16.09 -13.23
C VAL A 420 -4.36 -16.13 -12.21
N SER A 421 -4.38 -17.10 -11.29
CA SER A 421 -5.46 -17.33 -10.29
C SER A 421 -5.82 -16.07 -9.47
N ALA A 422 -4.84 -15.24 -9.11
CA ALA A 422 -5.07 -13.99 -8.39
C ALA A 422 -5.85 -12.91 -9.21
N GLY A 423 -6.03 -13.11 -10.52
CA GLY A 423 -6.77 -12.23 -11.43
C GLY A 423 -8.25 -12.55 -11.61
N ARG A 424 -8.76 -13.59 -10.95
CA ARG A 424 -10.16 -14.06 -11.04
C ARG A 424 -10.63 -14.51 -12.43
N ALA A 425 -9.76 -14.62 -13.44
CA ALA A 425 -10.14 -15.06 -14.79
C ALA A 425 -10.60 -16.52 -14.83
N ILE A 426 -9.71 -17.46 -14.47
CA ILE A 426 -10.04 -18.88 -14.28
C ILE A 426 -9.12 -19.51 -13.22
N ARG A 427 -9.66 -20.45 -12.45
CA ARG A 427 -8.93 -21.17 -11.37
C ARG A 427 -8.53 -22.58 -11.80
N ALA A 428 -7.45 -23.11 -11.22
CA ALA A 428 -6.99 -24.48 -11.46
C ALA A 428 -7.84 -25.54 -10.73
N SER A 429 -9.16 -25.54 -10.93
CA SER A 429 -10.02 -26.62 -10.42
C SER A 429 -9.82 -27.91 -11.20
N ARG A 430 -10.25 -29.06 -10.64
CA ARG A 430 -10.18 -30.34 -11.35
C ARG A 430 -10.92 -30.29 -12.69
N ALA A 431 -12.14 -29.74 -12.70
CA ALA A 431 -12.95 -29.63 -13.91
C ALA A 431 -12.26 -28.77 -14.98
N VAL A 432 -11.70 -27.61 -14.60
CA VAL A 432 -11.01 -26.71 -15.54
C VAL A 432 -9.73 -27.33 -16.08
N VAL A 433 -8.93 -28.00 -15.24
CA VAL A 433 -7.69 -28.65 -15.69
C VAL A 433 -8.00 -29.86 -16.59
N SER A 434 -9.01 -30.65 -16.24
CA SER A 434 -9.48 -31.78 -17.05
C SER A 434 -9.96 -31.31 -18.43
N TRP A 435 -10.77 -30.26 -18.47
CA TRP A 435 -11.22 -29.59 -19.70
C TRP A 435 -10.05 -29.04 -20.54
N ALA A 436 -9.15 -28.25 -19.94
CA ALA A 436 -8.06 -27.60 -20.66
C ALA A 436 -7.04 -28.59 -21.23
N CYS A 437 -6.84 -29.75 -20.57
CA CYS A 437 -5.85 -30.74 -21.00
C CYS A 437 -6.42 -31.82 -21.94
N THR A 438 -7.73 -32.03 -22.00
CA THR A 438 -8.32 -33.09 -22.85
C THR A 438 -8.28 -32.68 -24.32
N ASP A 439 -7.38 -33.29 -25.09
CA ASP A 439 -7.01 -32.81 -26.43
C ASP A 439 -6.76 -33.92 -27.47
N GLY A 440 -6.94 -35.18 -27.10
CA GLY A 440 -6.72 -36.30 -28.02
C GLY A 440 -5.25 -36.68 -28.22
N ARG A 441 -4.30 -36.02 -27.55
CA ARG A 441 -2.86 -36.38 -27.60
C ARG A 441 -2.57 -37.58 -26.70
N PRO A 442 -1.46 -38.32 -26.93
CA PRO A 442 -1.10 -39.49 -26.12
C PRO A 442 -1.06 -39.19 -24.61
N GLY A 443 -1.87 -39.92 -23.83
CA GLY A 443 -2.04 -39.77 -22.39
C GLY A 443 -3.03 -38.69 -21.94
N THR A 444 -3.59 -37.90 -22.85
CA THR A 444 -4.61 -36.86 -22.60
C THR A 444 -5.79 -36.99 -23.57
N GLU A 445 -6.10 -38.23 -23.97
CA GLU A 445 -7.10 -38.51 -25.00
C GLU A 445 -8.54 -38.19 -24.55
N ASP A 446 -8.83 -38.42 -23.28
CA ASP A 446 -10.14 -38.20 -22.65
C ASP A 446 -9.99 -37.71 -21.21
N ALA A 447 -11.09 -37.21 -20.63
CA ALA A 447 -11.12 -36.68 -19.28
C ALA A 447 -10.69 -37.72 -18.21
N ALA A 448 -11.02 -39.00 -18.40
CA ALA A 448 -10.67 -40.04 -17.44
C ALA A 448 -9.15 -40.29 -17.38
N LYS A 449 -8.45 -40.17 -18.52
CA LYS A 449 -6.98 -40.18 -18.56
C LYS A 449 -6.38 -39.00 -17.82
N VAL A 450 -6.90 -37.79 -18.06
CA VAL A 450 -6.41 -36.58 -17.39
C VAL A 450 -6.65 -36.65 -15.88
N ASP A 451 -7.83 -37.10 -15.45
CA ASP A 451 -8.15 -37.28 -14.04
C ASP A 451 -7.25 -38.31 -13.36
N GLY A 452 -6.88 -39.38 -14.08
CA GLY A 452 -5.86 -40.34 -13.65
C GLY A 452 -4.50 -39.69 -13.41
N LEU A 453 -4.04 -38.83 -14.33
CA LEU A 453 -2.79 -38.09 -14.17
C LEU A 453 -2.84 -37.14 -12.96
N LEU A 454 -3.96 -36.47 -12.72
CA LEU A 454 -4.13 -35.59 -11.55
C LEU A 454 -3.97 -36.38 -10.24
N VAL A 455 -4.59 -37.56 -10.15
CA VAL A 455 -4.46 -38.45 -8.99
C VAL A 455 -3.01 -38.91 -8.78
N ASP A 456 -2.30 -39.24 -9.85
CA ASP A 456 -0.90 -39.68 -9.77
C ASP A 456 0.04 -38.53 -9.35
N LEU A 457 -0.20 -37.31 -9.85
CA LEU A 457 0.54 -36.11 -9.47
C LEU A 457 0.30 -35.70 -8.01
N GLU A 458 -0.91 -35.90 -7.49
CA GLU A 458 -1.21 -35.68 -6.07
C GLU A 458 -0.55 -36.72 -5.18
N LYS A 459 -0.61 -38.00 -5.55
CA LYS A 459 0.05 -39.08 -4.80
C LYS A 459 1.56 -38.92 -4.73
N SER A 460 2.17 -38.45 -5.82
CA SER A 460 3.61 -38.15 -5.87
C SER A 460 3.99 -36.83 -5.18
N GLY A 461 3.00 -36.08 -4.67
CA GLY A 461 3.21 -34.82 -3.94
C GLY A 461 3.61 -33.63 -4.83
N ARG A 462 3.49 -33.77 -6.16
CA ARG A 462 3.76 -32.71 -7.16
C ARG A 462 2.57 -31.77 -7.33
N LEU A 463 1.37 -32.22 -6.97
CA LEU A 463 0.17 -31.40 -6.84
C LEU A 463 -0.38 -31.47 -5.43
N THR A 464 -0.90 -30.34 -4.96
CA THR A 464 -1.66 -30.24 -3.71
C THR A 464 -3.08 -29.76 -4.04
N TYR A 465 -4.09 -30.53 -3.64
CA TYR A 465 -5.49 -30.14 -3.81
C TYR A 465 -6.01 -29.46 -2.54
N ARG A 466 -6.61 -28.26 -2.70
CA ARG A 466 -7.27 -27.51 -1.62
C ARG A 466 -8.78 -27.71 -1.69
N GLU A 467 -9.31 -28.57 -0.84
CA GLU A 467 -10.73 -28.96 -0.87
C GLU A 467 -11.69 -27.78 -0.68
N PHE A 468 -11.37 -26.83 0.21
CA PHE A 468 -12.22 -25.66 0.48
C PHE A 468 -12.29 -24.66 -0.68
N ALA A 469 -11.29 -24.63 -1.57
CA ALA A 469 -11.19 -23.69 -2.68
C ALA A 469 -11.45 -24.34 -4.05
N ASP A 470 -11.52 -25.68 -4.11
CA ASP A 470 -11.52 -26.47 -5.34
C ASP A 470 -10.40 -26.02 -6.30
N GLU A 471 -9.16 -26.14 -5.82
CA GLU A 471 -7.97 -25.66 -6.53
C GLU A 471 -6.78 -26.63 -6.38
N LEU A 472 -6.15 -26.94 -7.51
CA LEU A 472 -4.90 -27.68 -7.63
C LEU A 472 -3.72 -26.71 -7.65
N ARG A 473 -2.67 -26.98 -6.87
CA ARG A 473 -1.46 -26.16 -6.81
C ARG A 473 -0.17 -26.95 -6.95
N LEU A 474 0.83 -26.31 -7.56
CA LEU A 474 2.20 -26.83 -7.65
C LEU A 474 3.07 -26.51 -6.44
N TRP A 475 2.69 -25.54 -5.60
CA TRP A 475 3.43 -25.13 -4.40
C TRP A 475 2.58 -25.17 -3.14
N ARG A 476 3.24 -25.20 -1.97
CA ARG A 476 2.60 -25.34 -0.65
C ARG A 476 2.34 -24.02 0.08
N GLY A 477 2.55 -22.87 -0.55
CA GLY A 477 2.48 -21.52 0.05
C GLY A 477 1.11 -20.81 -0.04
N SER A 478 0.92 -19.76 0.76
CA SER A 478 -0.29 -18.91 0.75
C SER A 478 -0.40 -18.07 -0.55
N ASP A 479 -1.64 -17.79 -0.98
CA ASP A 479 -1.91 -16.83 -2.05
C ASP A 479 -1.83 -15.38 -1.60
N LEU A 480 -1.92 -15.14 -0.31
CA LEU A 480 -1.95 -13.81 0.26
C LEU A 480 -0.63 -13.11 0.02
N ASP A 481 -0.68 -11.93 -0.60
CA ASP A 481 0.48 -11.04 -0.62
C ASP A 481 0.62 -10.36 0.76
N ILE A 482 1.14 -11.12 1.72
CA ILE A 482 1.41 -10.66 3.09
C ILE A 482 2.25 -9.39 3.08
N ARG A 483 3.22 -9.26 2.15
CA ARG A 483 4.10 -8.09 2.08
C ARG A 483 3.36 -6.85 1.63
N SER A 484 2.55 -6.94 0.57
CA SER A 484 1.75 -5.80 0.11
C SER A 484 0.67 -5.42 1.13
N ALA A 485 0.04 -6.40 1.77
CA ALA A 485 -0.92 -6.16 2.84
C ALA A 485 -0.29 -5.41 4.03
N ILE A 486 0.87 -5.88 4.52
CA ILE A 486 1.64 -5.20 5.57
C ILE A 486 2.08 -3.80 5.12
N SER A 487 2.54 -3.64 3.87
CA SER A 487 2.93 -2.34 3.33
C SER A 487 1.76 -1.35 3.28
N ALA A 488 0.57 -1.80 2.87
CA ALA A 488 -0.65 -1.00 2.89
C ALA A 488 -1.05 -0.60 4.32
N ALA A 489 -1.02 -1.54 5.27
CA ALA A 489 -1.28 -1.26 6.68
C ALA A 489 -0.24 -0.27 7.27
N ARG A 490 1.05 -0.47 6.97
CA ARG A 490 2.15 0.42 7.38
C ARG A 490 1.91 1.85 6.88
N ARG A 491 1.47 2.03 5.63
CA ARG A 491 1.14 3.34 5.05
C ARG A 491 -0.03 4.01 5.80
N ARG A 492 -1.11 3.28 6.09
CA ARG A 492 -2.24 3.80 6.88
C ARG A 492 -1.83 4.21 8.29
N LEU A 493 -1.07 3.37 8.97
CA LEU A 493 -0.68 3.55 10.37
C LEU A 493 0.39 4.64 10.55
N SER A 494 1.23 4.88 9.55
CA SER A 494 2.28 5.91 9.61
C SER A 494 1.75 7.33 9.85
N GLY A 495 0.48 7.60 9.54
CA GLY A 495 -0.18 8.89 9.76
C GLY A 495 -0.73 9.11 11.18
N ARG A 496 -0.78 8.07 12.04
CA ARG A 496 -1.26 8.20 13.43
C ARG A 496 -0.24 8.87 14.34
N SER A 497 -0.71 9.37 15.48
CA SER A 497 0.17 9.93 16.52
C SER A 497 1.03 8.81 17.13
N ALA A 498 2.24 9.18 17.61
CA ALA A 498 3.15 8.19 18.21
C ALA A 498 2.53 7.54 19.46
N GLU A 499 1.83 8.34 20.27
CA GLU A 499 1.15 7.92 21.49
C GLU A 499 0.03 6.91 21.22
N GLU A 500 -0.83 7.17 20.23
CA GLU A 500 -1.90 6.24 19.84
C GLU A 500 -1.32 4.89 19.36
N LEU A 501 -0.28 4.95 18.52
CA LEU A 501 0.37 3.75 17.98
C LEU A 501 1.02 2.93 19.10
N LEU A 502 1.77 3.58 19.99
CA LEU A 502 2.50 2.89 21.05
C LEU A 502 1.55 2.32 22.11
N SER A 503 0.48 3.05 22.46
CA SER A 503 -0.54 2.58 23.39
C SER A 503 -1.30 1.36 22.86
N ALA A 504 -1.59 1.32 21.55
CA ALA A 504 -2.20 0.15 20.91
C ALA A 504 -1.23 -1.04 20.77
N THR A 505 0.07 -0.77 20.71
CA THR A 505 1.10 -1.80 20.48
C THR A 505 1.57 -2.45 21.78
N ARG A 506 1.79 -1.65 22.82
CA ARG A 506 2.30 -2.07 24.13
C ARG A 506 1.54 -1.37 25.25
N SER A 507 0.79 -2.16 26.01
CA SER A 507 0.29 -1.71 27.32
C SER A 507 1.46 -1.54 28.26
N MET A 508 1.51 -0.43 29.00
CA MET A 508 2.54 -0.17 29.99
C MET A 508 2.16 -0.79 31.33
N PRO A 509 2.80 -1.91 31.76
CA PRO A 509 2.47 -2.52 33.04
C PRO A 509 2.89 -1.59 34.19
N PRO A 510 2.17 -1.60 35.33
CA PRO A 510 2.57 -0.83 36.49
C PRO A 510 3.94 -1.25 37.01
N VAL A 511 4.73 -0.27 37.48
CA VAL A 511 6.08 -0.49 38.00
C VAL A 511 6.10 -0.33 39.51
N VAL A 512 6.69 -1.30 40.21
CA VAL A 512 6.75 -1.32 41.68
C VAL A 512 8.04 -0.67 42.18
N ALA A 513 7.93 0.24 43.15
CA ALA A 513 9.06 0.76 43.92
C ALA A 513 9.52 -0.29 44.95
N ALA A 514 10.21 -1.33 44.48
CA ALA A 514 10.42 -2.58 45.22
C ALA A 514 11.16 -2.40 46.55
N ARG A 515 12.27 -1.63 46.57
CA ARG A 515 13.07 -1.41 47.79
C ARG A 515 12.24 -0.70 48.86
N HIS A 516 11.65 0.44 48.52
CA HIS A 516 10.81 1.21 49.44
C HIS A 516 9.64 0.39 49.97
N SER A 517 9.02 -0.43 49.11
CA SER A 517 7.89 -1.27 49.47
C SER A 517 8.26 -2.36 50.49
N ILE A 518 9.43 -2.98 50.32
CA ILE A 518 9.94 -4.01 51.24
C ILE A 518 10.33 -3.39 52.59
N GLU A 519 11.00 -2.24 52.57
CA GLU A 519 11.50 -1.56 53.78
C GLU A 519 10.36 -0.99 54.64
N THR A 520 9.33 -0.42 54.02
CA THR A 520 8.19 0.19 54.73
C THR A 520 7.03 -0.77 54.97
N GLY A 521 6.99 -1.88 54.23
CA GLY A 521 5.87 -2.81 54.19
C GLY A 521 4.66 -2.34 53.37
N THR A 522 4.75 -1.18 52.70
CA THR A 522 3.68 -0.58 51.89
C THR A 522 3.99 -0.73 50.41
N LEU A 523 3.16 -1.51 49.69
CA LEU A 523 3.32 -1.67 48.25
C LEU A 523 3.09 -0.32 47.56
N ARG A 524 4.13 0.22 46.91
CA ARG A 524 4.04 1.46 46.12
C ARG A 524 4.15 1.16 44.63
N VAL A 525 3.14 1.57 43.87
CA VAL A 525 3.01 1.23 42.43
C VAL A 525 2.84 2.48 41.59
N PHE A 526 3.55 2.57 40.48
CA PHE A 526 3.41 3.63 39.49
C PHE A 526 2.66 3.11 38.26
N ALA A 527 1.62 3.82 37.80
CA ALA A 527 1.03 3.57 36.49
C ALA A 527 1.99 4.02 35.38
N GLY A 528 2.02 3.30 34.26
CA GLY A 528 2.77 3.69 33.07
C GLY A 528 1.85 4.28 32.00
N THR A 529 2.25 5.38 31.36
CA THR A 529 1.53 5.94 30.21
C THR A 529 2.49 6.51 29.17
N TRP A 530 2.07 6.51 27.90
CA TRP A 530 2.70 7.29 26.85
C TRP A 530 2.18 8.72 26.88
N ASP A 531 3.01 9.68 26.49
CA ASP A 531 2.58 11.06 26.21
C ASP A 531 3.40 11.64 25.07
N SER A 532 2.74 12.41 24.21
CA SER A 532 3.39 13.10 23.11
C SER A 532 3.69 14.56 23.45
N ASP A 533 2.70 15.35 23.83
CA ASP A 533 2.86 16.79 24.04
C ASP A 533 1.75 17.35 24.96
N GLY A 534 1.15 16.51 25.80
CA GLY A 534 -0.10 16.79 26.49
C GLY A 534 0.05 17.39 27.89
N GLU A 535 -1.05 17.28 28.62
CA GLU A 535 -1.09 17.45 30.07
C GLU A 535 -1.32 16.07 30.70
N VAL A 536 -0.65 15.80 31.81
CA VAL A 536 -0.84 14.56 32.57
C VAL A 536 -1.47 14.86 33.92
N LEU A 537 -2.51 14.08 34.25
CA LEU A 537 -3.18 14.15 35.53
C LEU A 537 -2.47 13.20 36.51
N PRO A 538 -1.89 13.70 37.63
CA PRO A 538 -1.33 12.83 38.65
C PRO A 538 -2.44 12.02 39.32
N PRO A 539 -2.16 10.78 39.78
CA PRO A 539 -3.14 9.99 40.51
C PRO A 539 -3.63 10.73 41.76
N GLY A 540 -4.92 10.64 42.02
CA GLY A 540 -5.59 11.20 43.19
C GLY A 540 -5.32 10.41 44.48
N PRO A 541 -5.73 10.94 45.64
CA PRO A 541 -5.50 10.30 46.93
C PRO A 541 -6.16 8.93 47.06
N GLU A 542 -7.34 8.77 46.43
CA GLU A 542 -8.14 7.54 46.42
C GLU A 542 -7.74 6.56 45.30
N ASP A 543 -6.83 6.95 44.40
CA ASP A 543 -6.36 6.03 43.36
C ASP A 543 -5.43 4.98 43.94
N ARG A 544 -5.40 3.80 43.30
CA ARG A 544 -4.58 2.66 43.74
C ARG A 544 -3.10 2.89 43.50
N GLU A 545 -2.79 3.70 42.52
CA GLU A 545 -1.45 4.02 42.06
C GLU A 545 -0.87 5.13 42.93
N ASP A 546 0.39 4.97 43.34
CA ASP A 546 1.14 5.89 44.18
C ASP A 546 1.99 6.88 43.37
N GLY A 547 1.85 6.87 42.05
CA GLY A 547 2.54 7.77 41.15
C GLY A 547 2.32 7.43 39.69
N LEU A 548 2.87 8.27 38.83
CA LEU A 548 2.75 8.13 37.38
C LEU A 548 4.14 8.13 36.74
N LEU A 549 4.37 7.18 35.83
CA LEU A 549 5.56 7.09 34.99
C LEU A 549 5.16 7.36 33.54
N VAL A 550 5.67 8.46 32.99
CA VAL A 550 5.33 8.96 31.66
C VAL A 550 6.48 8.70 30.69
N TYR A 551 6.19 8.03 29.60
CA TYR A 551 7.11 7.77 28.50
C TYR A 551 6.88 8.80 27.40
N VAL A 552 7.78 9.79 27.34
CA VAL A 552 7.62 10.97 26.47
C VAL A 552 8.10 10.65 25.07
N VAL A 553 7.22 10.80 24.07
CA VAL A 553 7.51 10.49 22.66
C VAL A 553 7.50 11.71 21.75
N GLY A 554 7.02 12.85 22.23
CA GLY A 554 7.13 14.13 21.51
C GLY A 554 8.30 14.99 21.99
N ASN A 555 8.26 16.27 21.62
CA ASN A 555 9.42 17.16 21.71
C ASN A 555 9.53 17.91 23.04
N ARG A 556 8.47 17.88 23.85
CA ARG A 556 8.39 18.58 25.14
C ARG A 556 7.96 17.63 26.25
N LEU A 557 8.34 17.97 27.47
CA LEU A 557 7.81 17.30 28.66
C LEU A 557 6.34 17.71 28.86
N PRO A 558 5.47 16.80 29.31
CA PRO A 558 4.09 17.15 29.65
C PRO A 558 4.03 18.14 30.81
N ALA A 559 2.99 18.97 30.82
CA ALA A 559 2.62 19.73 32.01
C ALA A 559 1.83 18.84 32.98
N VAL A 560 2.08 18.98 34.28
CA VAL A 560 1.32 18.29 35.32
C VAL A 560 0.13 19.16 35.71
N VAL A 561 -1.07 18.61 35.61
CA VAL A 561 -2.30 19.32 36.00
C VAL A 561 -2.27 19.62 37.50
N ALA A 562 -2.50 20.88 37.88
CA ALA A 562 -2.54 21.30 39.28
C ALA A 562 -3.75 20.68 40.01
N THR A 563 -3.51 20.17 41.22
CA THR A 563 -4.53 19.53 42.07
C THR A 563 -4.72 20.30 43.37
N GLU A 564 -5.92 20.22 43.97
CA GLU A 564 -6.22 20.83 45.27
C GLU A 564 -5.56 20.10 46.46
N TYR A 565 -5.09 18.88 46.23
CA TYR A 565 -4.35 18.04 47.17
C TYR A 565 -2.87 17.96 46.79
N VAL A 566 -2.03 17.49 47.72
CA VAL A 566 -0.62 17.18 47.44
C VAL A 566 -0.57 16.09 46.37
N PRO A 567 -0.08 16.37 45.15
CA PRO A 567 -0.10 15.41 44.06
C PRO A 567 0.84 14.24 44.34
N LYS A 568 0.43 13.04 43.94
CA LYS A 568 1.32 11.88 43.90
C LYS A 568 2.43 12.12 42.86
N PRO A 569 3.65 11.57 43.07
CA PRO A 569 4.80 11.85 42.23
C PRO A 569 4.59 11.48 40.77
N VAL A 570 4.99 12.38 39.86
CA VAL A 570 5.01 12.16 38.41
C VAL A 570 6.45 12.15 37.93
N ILE A 571 6.84 11.06 37.28
CA ILE A 571 8.17 10.84 36.72
C ILE A 571 8.03 10.72 35.21
N ALA A 572 8.89 11.39 34.46
CA ALA A 572 8.93 11.31 33.02
C ALA A 572 10.29 10.81 32.54
N VAL A 573 10.30 9.95 31.53
CA VAL A 573 11.48 9.56 30.78
C VAL A 573 11.37 10.14 29.36
N ARG A 574 12.39 10.90 28.96
CA ARG A 574 12.47 11.52 27.63
C ARG A 574 13.72 11.01 26.89
N PRO A 575 13.55 10.18 25.85
CA PRO A 575 14.65 9.76 24.99
C PRO A 575 15.14 10.91 24.10
N LYS A 576 16.38 10.84 23.63
CA LYS A 576 16.92 11.80 22.63
C LYS A 576 16.32 11.61 21.24
N ASP A 577 16.02 10.36 20.86
CA ASP A 577 15.45 10.01 19.56
C ASP A 577 14.38 8.91 19.72
N THR A 578 13.25 9.08 19.06
CA THR A 578 12.12 8.15 19.08
C THR A 578 11.85 7.53 17.71
N ALA A 579 12.63 7.88 16.68
CA ALA A 579 12.38 7.45 15.31
C ALA A 579 12.43 5.93 15.16
N ALA A 580 13.45 5.28 15.73
CA ALA A 580 13.57 3.82 15.70
C ALA A 580 12.41 3.12 16.41
N LEU A 581 12.02 3.63 17.59
CA LEU A 581 10.90 3.11 18.38
C LEU A 581 9.58 3.26 17.63
N ARG A 582 9.34 4.42 16.99
CA ARG A 582 8.16 4.66 16.16
C ARG A 582 8.12 3.70 14.97
N LEU A 583 9.23 3.52 14.25
CA LEU A 583 9.29 2.61 13.11
C LEU A 583 8.99 1.16 13.52
N ALA A 584 9.56 0.71 14.65
CA ALA A 584 9.28 -0.63 15.18
C ALA A 584 7.82 -0.79 15.61
N ALA A 585 7.22 0.24 16.22
CA ALA A 585 5.80 0.23 16.61
C ALA A 585 4.87 0.16 15.40
N VAL A 586 5.12 0.97 14.36
CA VAL A 586 4.33 0.96 13.12
C VAL A 586 4.41 -0.42 12.45
N GLU A 587 5.59 -1.06 12.45
CA GLU A 587 5.74 -2.39 11.86
C GLU A 587 4.93 -3.45 12.59
N LEU A 588 5.07 -3.51 13.91
CA LEU A 588 4.34 -4.47 14.73
C LEU A 588 2.83 -4.26 14.64
N ALA A 589 2.38 -3.01 14.67
CA ALA A 589 0.97 -2.66 14.50
C ALA A 589 0.43 -3.05 13.11
N ALA A 590 1.21 -2.86 12.05
CA ALA A 590 0.82 -3.25 10.69
C ALA A 590 0.65 -4.76 10.54
N ILE A 591 1.57 -5.55 11.12
CA ILE A 591 1.48 -7.02 11.10
C ILE A 591 0.25 -7.48 11.89
N ARG A 592 -0.03 -6.90 13.07
CA ARG A 592 -1.21 -7.23 13.87
C ARG A 592 -2.52 -6.86 13.19
N GLU A 593 -2.57 -5.70 12.50
CA GLU A 593 -3.74 -5.29 11.72
C GLU A 593 -4.05 -6.30 10.62
N VAL A 594 -3.03 -6.74 9.87
CA VAL A 594 -3.19 -7.76 8.81
C VAL A 594 -3.58 -9.11 9.41
N SER A 595 -2.91 -9.53 10.49
CA SER A 595 -3.18 -10.81 11.19
C SER A 595 -4.62 -10.87 11.75
N GLY A 596 -5.14 -9.72 12.19
CA GLY A 596 -6.49 -9.59 12.75
C GLY A 596 -7.60 -9.43 11.72
N ASP A 597 -7.30 -9.27 10.42
CA ASP A 597 -8.29 -9.07 9.36
C ASP A 597 -8.87 -10.41 8.86
N PRO A 598 -10.13 -10.75 9.19
CA PRO A 598 -10.73 -12.02 8.80
C PRO A 598 -11.05 -12.11 7.31
N GLU A 599 -11.28 -10.98 6.63
CA GLU A 599 -11.55 -10.95 5.18
C GLU A 599 -10.28 -11.21 4.37
N LEU A 600 -9.14 -10.75 4.90
CA LEU A 600 -7.85 -10.87 4.25
C LEU A 600 -7.20 -12.23 4.55
N VAL A 601 -7.11 -12.65 5.82
CA VAL A 601 -6.41 -13.89 6.21
C VAL A 601 -7.30 -15.14 6.10
N GLY A 602 -8.61 -14.99 6.29
CA GLY A 602 -9.58 -16.10 6.24
C GLY A 602 -9.14 -17.33 7.06
N ASP A 603 -9.23 -18.51 6.44
CA ASP A 603 -8.79 -19.80 7.01
C ASP A 603 -7.42 -20.28 6.48
N ASP A 604 -6.62 -19.40 5.90
CA ASP A 604 -5.28 -19.76 5.40
C ASP A 604 -4.31 -19.97 6.57
N TRP A 605 -4.17 -21.24 7.00
CA TRP A 605 -3.28 -21.63 8.10
C TRP A 605 -1.80 -21.36 7.82
N VAL A 606 -1.40 -21.29 6.54
CA VAL A 606 -0.02 -20.97 6.15
C VAL A 606 0.23 -19.48 6.32
N ALA A 607 -0.71 -18.63 5.89
CA ALA A 607 -0.65 -17.20 6.14
C ALA A 607 -0.66 -16.89 7.64
N LYS A 608 -1.53 -17.56 8.42
CA LYS A 608 -1.57 -17.43 9.88
C LYS A 608 -0.24 -17.79 10.53
N ARG A 609 0.40 -18.87 10.08
CA ARG A 609 1.71 -19.28 10.59
C ARG A 609 2.80 -18.28 10.24
N GLU A 610 2.89 -17.82 8.98
CA GLU A 610 3.90 -16.85 8.55
C GLU A 610 3.72 -15.50 9.25
N LEU A 611 2.49 -15.00 9.34
CA LEU A 611 2.16 -13.77 10.08
C LEU A 611 2.51 -13.91 11.57
N GLY A 612 2.27 -15.07 12.17
CA GLY A 612 2.66 -15.36 13.56
C GLY A 612 4.18 -15.36 13.77
N GLU A 613 4.94 -15.96 12.85
CA GLU A 613 6.42 -15.93 12.88
C GLU A 613 6.94 -14.48 12.74
N ARG A 614 6.39 -13.70 11.81
CA ARG A 614 6.74 -12.28 11.63
C ARG A 614 6.34 -11.40 12.80
N GLU A 615 5.17 -11.63 13.40
CA GLU A 615 4.72 -10.89 14.58
C GLU A 615 5.69 -11.14 15.75
N ALA A 616 6.11 -12.39 15.97
CA ALA A 616 7.08 -12.72 17.00
C ALA A 616 8.44 -12.01 16.77
N GLU A 617 8.93 -11.98 15.53
CA GLU A 617 10.16 -11.26 15.18
C GLU A 617 10.02 -9.74 15.39
N ALA A 618 8.92 -9.15 14.90
CA ALA A 618 8.65 -7.73 15.04
C ALA A 618 8.48 -7.33 16.52
N MET A 619 7.87 -8.17 17.34
CA MET A 619 7.74 -7.98 18.78
C MET A 619 9.10 -7.99 19.47
N LEU A 620 9.96 -8.98 19.19
CA LEU A 620 11.31 -9.03 19.76
C LEU A 620 12.13 -7.79 19.39
N ARG A 621 12.03 -7.33 18.13
CA ARG A 621 12.69 -6.11 17.68
C ARG A 621 12.15 -4.87 18.39
N PHE A 622 10.83 -4.75 18.52
CA PHE A 622 10.19 -3.64 19.23
C PHE A 622 10.63 -3.59 20.69
N GLU A 623 10.65 -4.73 21.39
CA GLU A 623 11.13 -4.83 22.78
C GLU A 623 12.60 -4.43 22.93
N SER A 624 13.47 -4.85 21.99
CA SER A 624 14.89 -4.43 21.99
C SER A 624 15.03 -2.91 21.86
N VAL A 625 14.35 -2.32 20.87
CA VAL A 625 14.40 -0.88 20.63
C VAL A 625 13.79 -0.11 21.80
N PHE A 626 12.71 -0.63 22.40
CA PHE A 626 12.11 -0.05 23.60
C PHE A 626 13.11 0.01 24.75
N GLU A 627 13.81 -1.09 25.05
CA GLU A 627 14.81 -1.14 26.13
C GLU A 627 16.00 -0.20 25.88
N GLU A 628 16.42 -0.06 24.62
CA GLU A 628 17.48 0.87 24.19
C GLU A 628 17.03 2.34 24.19
N THR A 629 15.75 2.62 23.98
CA THR A 629 15.24 4.01 23.85
C THR A 629 14.79 4.57 25.19
N VAL A 630 13.99 3.83 25.95
CA VAL A 630 13.34 4.31 27.20
C VAL A 630 13.46 3.35 28.38
N GLY A 631 13.98 2.14 28.16
CA GLY A 631 14.11 1.11 29.19
C GLY A 631 15.45 1.15 29.93
N HIS A 632 15.85 0.00 30.46
CA HIS A 632 17.04 -0.11 31.31
C HIS A 632 18.34 0.15 30.55
N ASN A 633 18.37 -0.16 29.26
CA ASN A 633 19.56 -0.06 28.43
C ASN A 633 19.76 1.33 27.81
N ALA A 634 18.84 2.26 28.02
CA ALA A 634 18.91 3.60 27.43
C ALA A 634 20.09 4.44 27.94
N GLY A 635 20.58 4.19 29.16
CA GLY A 635 21.75 4.88 29.70
C GLY A 635 21.65 6.40 29.62
N GLU A 636 22.62 7.04 28.95
CA GLU A 636 22.66 8.50 28.74
C GLU A 636 21.76 8.99 27.60
N ASP A 637 21.11 8.10 26.85
CA ASP A 637 20.23 8.44 25.73
C ASP A 637 18.78 8.69 26.13
N ALA A 638 18.46 8.51 27.41
CA ALA A 638 17.21 8.94 28.02
C ALA A 638 17.44 9.79 29.27
N ALA A 639 16.82 10.96 29.31
CA ALA A 639 16.83 11.84 30.46
C ALA A 639 15.58 11.61 31.33
N TRP A 640 15.76 11.57 32.64
CA TRP A 640 14.71 11.33 33.62
C TRP A 640 14.36 12.62 34.34
N TYR A 641 13.07 12.87 34.55
CA TYR A 641 12.58 14.09 35.18
C TYR A 641 11.56 13.77 36.24
N ARG A 642 11.60 14.51 37.34
CA ARG A 642 10.47 14.69 38.24
C ARG A 642 9.67 15.89 37.76
N LEU A 643 8.38 15.69 37.55
CA LEU A 643 7.45 16.72 37.12
C LEU A 643 6.55 17.12 38.29
N ASP A 644 6.36 18.43 38.46
CA ASP A 644 5.51 19.03 39.47
C ASP A 644 4.70 20.18 38.83
N SER A 645 3.48 20.44 39.31
CA SER A 645 2.55 21.39 38.66
C SER A 645 2.95 22.87 38.76
N SER A 646 3.84 23.21 39.70
CA SER A 646 4.22 24.59 40.03
C SER A 646 5.72 24.86 39.97
N GLU A 647 6.53 23.86 39.63
CA GLU A 647 7.99 23.94 39.61
C GLU A 647 8.55 23.58 38.24
N THR A 648 9.72 24.12 37.92
CA THR A 648 10.45 23.70 36.71
C THR A 648 10.82 22.22 36.82
N PRO A 649 10.66 21.41 35.76
CA PRO A 649 11.04 19.99 35.77
C PRO A 649 12.44 19.78 36.32
N ALA A 650 12.56 18.92 37.34
CA ALA A 650 13.82 18.61 37.97
C ALA A 650 14.43 17.35 37.34
N GLU A 651 15.61 17.47 36.76
CA GLU A 651 16.32 16.33 36.18
C GLU A 651 16.82 15.37 37.27
N LEU A 652 16.65 14.08 37.03
CA LEU A 652 17.03 12.98 37.91
C LEU A 652 18.25 12.25 37.32
N PRO A 653 19.13 11.70 38.17
CA PRO A 653 20.23 10.88 37.68
C PRO A 653 19.71 9.66 36.95
N ALA A 654 20.41 9.25 35.89
CA ALA A 654 20.11 8.02 35.17
C ALA A 654 20.13 6.83 36.14
N PRO A 655 19.03 6.07 36.25
CA PRO A 655 18.94 5.08 37.30
C PRO A 655 19.61 3.77 36.90
N GLN A 656 20.14 3.05 37.89
CA GLN A 656 20.58 1.66 37.68
C GLN A 656 19.39 0.75 37.35
N SER A 657 18.18 1.06 37.80
CA SER A 657 16.95 0.42 37.34
C SER A 657 15.77 1.34 37.64
N VAL A 658 14.71 1.25 36.84
CA VAL A 658 13.49 2.05 37.05
C VAL A 658 12.93 1.85 38.47
N ALA A 659 12.91 0.61 38.97
CA ALA A 659 12.45 0.30 40.33
C ALA A 659 13.29 0.98 41.44
N SER A 660 14.61 1.14 41.24
CA SER A 660 15.47 1.87 42.16
C SER A 660 15.13 3.36 42.17
N LEU A 661 14.97 3.97 41.00
CA LEU A 661 14.60 5.38 40.88
C LEU A 661 13.28 5.66 41.59
N LEU A 662 12.26 4.84 41.32
CA LEU A 662 10.95 4.98 41.92
C LEU A 662 11.00 4.78 43.45
N SER A 663 11.91 3.93 43.95
CA SER A 663 12.13 3.80 45.39
C SER A 663 12.72 5.06 46.01
N ASP A 664 13.70 5.69 45.36
CA ASP A 664 14.31 6.94 45.83
C ASP A 664 13.33 8.12 45.77
N VAL A 665 12.46 8.13 44.76
CA VAL A 665 11.34 9.07 44.65
C VAL A 665 10.34 8.84 45.79
N CYS A 666 9.96 7.59 46.05
CA CYS A 666 9.06 7.23 47.15
C CYS A 666 9.61 7.58 48.52
N ASP A 667 10.92 7.40 48.76
CA ASP A 667 11.55 7.76 50.03
C ASP A 667 11.37 9.23 50.37
N LYS A 668 11.36 10.10 49.35
CA LYS A 668 11.11 11.55 49.52
C LYS A 668 9.63 11.88 49.54
N ALA A 669 8.86 11.37 48.58
CA ALA A 669 7.44 11.69 48.43
C ALA A 669 6.60 11.16 49.61
N TYR A 670 7.03 10.05 50.23
CA TYR A 670 6.32 9.35 51.28
C TYR A 670 7.13 9.27 52.59
N GLU A 671 8.09 10.19 52.82
CA GLU A 671 8.96 10.18 54.01
C GLU A 671 8.19 10.21 55.36
N ASP A 672 6.97 10.75 55.34
CA ASP A 672 6.10 10.88 56.52
C ASP A 672 5.13 9.70 56.68
N SER A 673 5.10 8.78 55.71
CA SER A 673 4.24 7.60 55.75
C SER A 673 4.73 6.62 56.83
N PRO A 674 3.84 6.15 57.72
CA PRO A 674 4.24 5.22 58.76
C PRO A 674 4.49 3.83 58.16
N PRO A 675 5.54 3.10 58.59
CA PRO A 675 5.73 1.73 58.18
C PRO A 675 4.66 0.83 58.80
N VAL A 676 4.05 -0.03 57.98
CA VAL A 676 3.01 -0.98 58.40
C VAL A 676 3.40 -2.39 57.96
N PRO A 677 4.08 -3.18 58.80
CA PRO A 677 4.58 -4.50 58.46
C PRO A 677 3.45 -5.56 58.56
N ASN A 678 2.33 -5.31 57.88
CA ASN A 678 1.20 -6.22 57.81
C ASN A 678 0.48 -6.08 56.48
N GLU A 679 0.74 -7.02 55.58
CA GLU A 679 0.14 -7.06 54.24
C GLU A 679 -1.39 -7.19 54.26
N MET A 680 -1.98 -7.72 55.34
CA MET A 680 -3.45 -7.79 55.46
C MET A 680 -4.08 -6.44 55.78
N LEU A 681 -3.35 -5.51 56.38
CA LEU A 681 -3.78 -4.13 56.63
C LEU A 681 -3.36 -3.19 55.51
N ASN A 682 -2.18 -3.41 54.95
CA ASN A 682 -1.51 -2.49 54.04
C ASN A 682 -1.89 -2.76 52.59
N ARG A 683 -3.19 -2.71 52.31
CA ARG A 683 -3.80 -2.91 50.99
C ARG A 683 -4.89 -1.88 50.80
N HIS A 684 -5.05 -1.44 49.55
CA HIS A 684 -6.12 -0.54 49.15
C HIS A 684 -7.51 -1.15 49.44
N GLU A 685 -7.69 -2.44 49.10
CA GLU A 685 -8.88 -3.22 49.47
C GLU A 685 -8.51 -4.39 50.37
N LEU A 686 -9.12 -4.41 51.56
CA LEU A 686 -8.95 -5.51 52.51
C LEU A 686 -9.66 -6.77 52.02
N THR A 687 -9.03 -7.93 52.21
CA THR A 687 -9.71 -9.21 52.02
C THR A 687 -10.87 -9.38 53.00
N SER A 688 -11.79 -10.31 52.74
CA SER A 688 -12.89 -10.64 53.66
C SER A 688 -12.38 -11.02 55.06
N GLN A 689 -11.28 -11.78 55.11
CA GLN A 689 -10.58 -12.13 56.36
C GLN A 689 -9.95 -10.90 57.02
N GLY A 690 -9.30 -10.02 56.26
CA GLY A 690 -8.73 -8.77 56.76
C GLY A 690 -9.79 -7.84 57.34
N THR A 691 -10.93 -7.68 56.65
CA THR A 691 -12.07 -6.87 57.10
C THR A 691 -12.64 -7.41 58.41
N LYS A 692 -12.82 -8.74 58.53
CA LYS A 692 -13.28 -9.38 59.77
C LYS A 692 -12.26 -9.18 60.90
N ALA A 693 -10.97 -9.38 60.63
CA ALA A 693 -9.90 -9.20 61.60
C ALA A 693 -9.82 -7.75 62.11
N ARG A 694 -9.87 -6.76 61.21
CA ARG A 694 -9.92 -5.33 61.55
C ARG A 694 -11.12 -5.03 62.44
N ARG A 695 -12.31 -5.56 62.12
CA ARG A 695 -13.52 -5.38 62.95
C ARG A 695 -13.35 -5.96 64.35
N LEU A 696 -12.75 -7.15 64.48
CA LEU A 696 -12.48 -7.78 65.77
C LEU A 696 -11.45 -6.99 66.59
N LEU A 697 -10.41 -6.46 65.94
CA LEU A 697 -9.42 -5.59 66.57
C LEU A 697 -10.05 -4.30 67.09
N LEU A 698 -10.83 -3.60 66.25
CA LEU A 698 -11.56 -2.38 66.64
C LEU A 698 -12.48 -2.63 67.83
N LYS A 699 -13.20 -3.76 67.85
CA LYS A 699 -14.02 -4.15 69.02
C LYS A 699 -13.16 -4.35 70.27
N ALA A 700 -12.00 -4.98 70.15
CA ALA A 700 -11.09 -5.22 71.28
C ALA A 700 -10.50 -3.90 71.83
N LEU A 701 -10.16 -2.95 70.95
CA LEU A 701 -9.70 -1.60 71.33
C LEU A 701 -10.75 -0.85 72.18
N LEU A 702 -12.03 -0.96 71.82
CA LEU A 702 -13.12 -0.29 72.54
C LEU A 702 -13.50 -0.98 73.85
N THR A 703 -13.41 -2.31 73.91
CA THR A 703 -13.96 -3.09 75.03
C THR A 703 -12.91 -3.51 76.06
N ARG A 704 -11.65 -3.66 75.66
CA ARG A 704 -10.56 -4.22 76.49
C ARG A 704 -9.23 -3.43 76.38
N PRO A 705 -9.23 -2.07 76.40
CA PRO A 705 -8.00 -1.29 76.23
C PRO A 705 -7.03 -1.36 77.42
N LYS A 706 -7.48 -1.87 78.58
CA LYS A 706 -6.66 -2.00 79.79
C LYS A 706 -6.08 -3.39 80.01
N THR A 707 -6.35 -4.31 79.09
CA THR A 707 -5.89 -5.69 79.17
C THR A 707 -4.67 -5.86 78.27
N GLU A 708 -3.68 -6.63 78.72
CA GLU A 708 -2.55 -6.99 77.88
C GLU A 708 -3.04 -7.47 76.50
N ARG A 709 -2.46 -6.91 75.43
CA ARG A 709 -2.76 -7.30 74.05
C ARG A 709 -4.26 -7.24 73.70
N LEU A 710 -5.02 -6.37 74.38
CA LEU A 710 -6.46 -6.22 74.25
C LEU A 710 -7.27 -7.50 74.52
N GLY A 711 -6.70 -8.45 75.27
CA GLY A 711 -7.28 -9.77 75.51
C GLY A 711 -7.35 -10.66 74.25
N ILE A 712 -6.46 -10.47 73.29
CA ILE A 712 -6.33 -11.34 72.10
C ILE A 712 -5.41 -12.51 72.46
N GLU A 713 -5.98 -13.72 72.49
CA GLU A 713 -5.28 -14.97 72.73
C GLU A 713 -4.83 -15.64 71.43
N GLY A 714 -3.72 -16.38 71.48
CA GLY A 714 -3.13 -17.07 70.32
C GLY A 714 -2.57 -16.12 69.24
N PHE A 715 -2.53 -16.61 67.99
CA PHE A 715 -2.01 -15.88 66.83
C PHE A 715 -3.06 -15.72 65.68
N PRO A 716 -4.29 -15.26 65.96
CA PRO A 716 -5.27 -15.02 64.91
C PRO A 716 -4.93 -13.77 64.08
N PRO A 717 -5.51 -13.55 62.89
CA PRO A 717 -5.16 -12.41 62.03
C PRO A 717 -5.22 -11.03 62.70
N GLN A 718 -6.22 -10.78 63.56
CA GLN A 718 -6.34 -9.52 64.32
C GLN A 718 -5.18 -9.29 65.30
N ARG A 719 -4.49 -10.36 65.72
CA ARG A 719 -3.28 -10.28 66.53
C ARG A 719 -2.14 -9.65 65.76
N ALA A 720 -1.89 -10.13 64.54
CA ALA A 720 -0.86 -9.59 63.67
C ALA A 720 -1.14 -8.12 63.31
N MET A 721 -2.41 -7.76 63.11
CA MET A 721 -2.83 -6.37 62.89
C MET A 721 -2.55 -5.48 64.11
N TYR A 722 -2.86 -5.99 65.31
CA TYR A 722 -2.58 -5.31 66.57
C TYR A 722 -1.07 -5.09 66.76
N ASP A 723 -0.26 -6.13 66.56
CA ASP A 723 1.18 -6.05 66.78
C ASP A 723 1.83 -5.06 65.80
N ALA A 724 1.36 -5.01 64.54
CA ALA A 724 1.90 -4.13 63.51
C ALA A 724 1.62 -2.63 63.76
N VAL A 725 0.46 -2.28 64.33
CA VAL A 725 0.02 -0.88 64.49
C VAL A 725 0.12 -0.37 65.92
N PHE A 726 -0.21 -1.19 66.92
CA PHE A 726 -0.34 -0.75 68.31
C PHE A 726 0.74 -1.31 69.24
N GLY A 727 1.07 -2.59 69.09
CA GLY A 727 2.06 -3.27 69.94
C GLY A 727 3.48 -2.77 69.70
N THR A 728 3.97 -2.92 68.46
CA THR A 728 5.36 -2.61 68.09
C THR A 728 5.65 -1.10 68.12
N THR A 729 4.64 -0.27 67.87
CA THR A 729 4.76 1.20 67.90
C THR A 729 4.73 1.77 69.32
N GLY A 730 4.38 0.96 70.32
CA GLY A 730 4.22 1.38 71.70
C GLY A 730 2.96 2.21 71.96
N MET A 731 2.02 2.27 71.01
CA MET A 731 0.73 2.95 71.24
C MET A 731 -0.14 2.22 72.27
N HIS A 732 0.05 0.92 72.49
CA HIS A 732 -0.58 0.18 73.57
C HIS A 732 0.47 -0.43 74.49
N ARG A 733 0.64 0.16 75.68
CA ARG A 733 1.74 -0.17 76.61
C ARG A 733 1.30 -0.03 78.06
N VAL A 734 2.12 -0.56 78.97
CA VAL A 734 1.90 -0.39 80.41
C VAL A 734 2.32 1.01 80.84
N HIS A 735 1.42 1.72 81.49
CA HIS A 735 1.67 2.99 82.15
C HIS A 735 0.99 2.97 83.52
N GLN A 736 1.73 3.36 84.57
CA GLN A 736 1.28 3.30 85.97
C GLN A 736 0.68 1.95 86.40
N GLY A 737 1.19 0.83 85.85
CA GLY A 737 0.78 -0.52 86.23
C GLY A 737 -0.48 -1.07 85.53
N GLN A 738 -1.09 -0.31 84.60
CA GLN A 738 -2.17 -0.79 83.74
C GLN A 738 -1.81 -0.60 82.27
N TYR A 739 -2.39 -1.40 81.37
CA TYR A 739 -2.29 -1.11 79.95
C TYR A 739 -3.18 0.09 79.59
N GLU A 740 -2.70 0.93 78.68
CA GLU A 740 -3.46 2.03 78.11
C GLU A 740 -3.02 2.34 76.69
N LEU A 741 -3.91 3.02 75.96
CA LEU A 741 -3.62 3.57 74.64
C LEU A 741 -3.02 4.96 74.80
N THR A 742 -1.81 5.16 74.29
CA THR A 742 -1.11 6.44 74.31
C THR A 742 -0.62 6.82 72.92
N ALA A 743 -0.09 8.03 72.79
CA ALA A 743 0.74 8.37 71.63
C ALA A 743 1.84 7.31 71.43
N PRO A 744 2.27 7.09 70.18
CA PRO A 744 3.37 6.18 69.88
C PRO A 744 4.63 6.52 70.67
N ALA A 745 5.50 5.53 70.91
CA ALA A 745 6.78 5.76 71.57
C ALA A 745 7.67 6.74 70.78
N ASN A 746 8.49 7.54 71.50
CA ASN A 746 9.48 8.42 70.88
C ASN A 746 10.40 7.60 69.97
N ASN A 747 10.57 8.03 68.72
CA ASN A 747 11.23 7.33 67.60
C ASN A 747 10.45 6.19 66.92
N SER A 748 9.15 6.01 67.18
CA SER A 748 8.37 5.15 66.27
C SER A 748 8.18 5.86 64.92
N GLY A 749 8.20 5.09 63.83
CA GLY A 749 7.87 5.59 62.48
C GLY A 749 6.45 6.15 62.35
N TRP A 750 5.61 6.02 63.38
CA TRP A 750 4.24 6.55 63.43
C TRP A 750 4.11 7.94 64.01
N THR A 751 5.20 8.55 64.51
CA THR A 751 5.13 9.82 65.25
C THR A 751 4.57 10.98 64.41
N LYS A 752 4.99 11.12 63.15
CA LYS A 752 4.51 12.19 62.25
C LYS A 752 3.05 11.97 61.82
N ALA A 753 2.71 10.74 61.42
CA ALA A 753 1.35 10.35 61.09
C ALA A 753 0.38 10.59 62.26
N TRP A 754 0.77 10.20 63.49
CA TRP A 754 -0.03 10.45 64.70
C TRP A 754 -0.30 11.93 64.93
N LYS A 755 0.73 12.79 64.85
CA LYS A 755 0.58 14.24 65.01
C LYS A 755 -0.37 14.82 63.97
N THR A 756 -0.24 14.39 62.71
CA THR A 756 -1.10 14.85 61.61
C THR A 756 -2.55 14.43 61.85
N LEU A 757 -2.80 13.15 62.15
CA LEU A 757 -4.14 12.63 62.45
C LEU A 757 -4.78 13.33 63.66
N THR A 758 -4.00 13.58 64.72
CA THR A 758 -4.48 14.28 65.92
C THR A 758 -4.82 15.73 65.60
N SER A 759 -3.97 16.42 64.84
CA SER A 759 -4.25 17.78 64.37
C SER A 759 -5.51 17.88 63.51
N MET A 760 -5.80 16.86 62.68
CA MET A 760 -7.03 16.82 61.87
C MET A 760 -8.27 16.63 62.75
N LEU A 761 -8.17 15.83 63.81
CA LEU A 761 -9.26 15.58 64.75
C LEU A 761 -9.48 16.75 65.71
N ASP A 762 -8.44 17.47 66.11
CA ASP A 762 -8.55 18.66 66.98
C ASP A 762 -9.14 19.88 66.22
N PHE A 763 -9.13 19.84 64.89
CA PHE A 763 -9.70 20.86 64.02
C PHE A 763 -11.15 20.55 63.57
N ALA A 764 -11.60 19.31 63.75
CA ALA A 764 -12.94 18.81 63.41
C ALA A 764 -13.87 18.82 64.62
#